data_AF-A0A7S0ELG1-F1
#
_entry.id   AF-A0A7S0ELG1-F1
#
_cell.length_a   1.000
_cell.length_b   1.000
_cell.length_c   1.000
_cell.angle_alpha   90.00
_cell.angle_beta   90.00
_cell.angle_gamma   90.00
#
_symmetry.space_group_name_H-M   'P 1'
#
loop_
_entity.id
_entity.type
_entity.pdbx_description
1 polymer ?
#
loop_
_entity_poly.entity_id
_entity_poly.type
_entity_poly.pdbx_seq_one_letter_code
_entity_poly.pdbx_strand_id
1 'polypeptide(L)'
;SLLGLNDSGETLESLLGLNDLQVRLGEFSCSEVVREIFDLCDTTRSGQFSSEAVLKVVARETLVFYPVDNTKALEDPVIPLILREIEQIARAADYIKHRVPYAWIRCFDKLMASKRDVYKLSEVETLARACGMPTSRRLGLTQEVLEMLKYLHNLGKVMYHHEKSLSDYVIAKPVDFIIRPVTQVVCEYSLHKPAYEAEARRMGRDWKDLQTRAILSKSLLQVLWKDHTEKFDLLVSLCVKFGIFVPLRPENDGDLTSFLVPNLLREEPLDQSEMARPANALTCLMHFSSDTRLADKYGLKRPDLSNGFLPSSLFSSVLGQAMVWNQSTSGMEPQLSKRKAILSFGQHKFLLRELKQEKCFQLHVLVKNPKHVLERLRSIVSTVIATCMPNLRLHILLESGPHCVNLDVLISRVDEQADMWFGSELRTLEELKREFRPWLPSKDLLSAYDIFVSYRHGDFDSELVRKTYDVLASQVVGPTRRGVEVFYDQVRLKPGRRFDLDFMNALLCSTGAVPIVSLHALERMRKIDRDSPEDHLLMEWCLILELQLAGRLKFCVPLLVGKVEEGPAIGNFFASDPLSTLPQVVPTKTVEEVKSFLASKGLETSRELESRTVQQTVKKLSKNMAIQACELASSHGKGLAIDSHMPFFTLYERIAQEIMKSLRVHADTDVGHSRKESQAEEVDGVRAEMQTLERREECKREDQRRREEEELRRWEEEKQRRREEECKRED
;
A
#
# COMPACT_ATOMS: atom_id res chain seq x y z
N SER A 1 33.20 28.25 -13.72
CA SER A 1 34.17 28.12 -14.83
C SER A 1 33.59 28.49 -16.21
N LEU A 2 32.48 29.24 -16.31
CA LEU A 2 31.89 29.66 -17.59
C LEU A 2 31.65 31.17 -17.68
N LEU A 3 32.49 31.96 -17.01
CA LEU A 3 32.59 33.40 -17.21
C LEU A 3 34.06 33.72 -17.47
N GLY A 4 34.55 33.23 -18.61
CA GLY A 4 35.82 33.66 -19.16
C GLY A 4 35.66 35.10 -19.63
N LEU A 5 36.46 35.99 -19.04
CA LEU A 5 36.59 37.39 -19.45
C LEU A 5 36.94 37.44 -20.94
N ASN A 6 36.07 38.02 -21.76
CA ASN A 6 36.44 38.51 -23.07
C ASN A 6 36.54 40.04 -22.98
N ASP A 7 37.74 40.55 -23.28
CA ASP A 7 38.10 41.99 -23.34
C ASP A 7 37.50 42.72 -24.56
N SER A 8 36.56 42.11 -25.27
CA SER A 8 35.72 42.81 -26.25
C SER A 8 34.62 43.50 -25.48
N GLY A 9 34.62 44.84 -25.41
CA GLY A 9 33.63 45.66 -24.72
C GLY A 9 32.20 45.57 -25.27
N GLU A 10 31.64 44.36 -25.29
CA GLU A 10 30.25 44.07 -25.56
C GLU A 10 29.46 44.13 -24.25
N THR A 11 28.30 44.77 -24.31
CA THR A 11 27.37 44.91 -23.18
C THR A 11 26.71 43.57 -22.85
N LEU A 12 26.25 43.41 -21.61
CA LEU A 12 25.52 42.21 -21.14
C LEU A 12 24.29 41.89 -22.01
N GLU A 13 23.76 42.90 -22.72
CA GLU A 13 22.73 42.78 -23.75
C GLU A 13 23.11 41.89 -24.95
N SER A 14 24.40 41.71 -25.26
CA SER A 14 24.84 40.87 -26.40
C SER A 14 24.95 39.38 -26.06
N LEU A 15 25.06 39.03 -24.76
CA LEU A 15 25.40 37.66 -24.32
C LEU A 15 24.21 36.85 -23.79
N LEU A 16 23.13 37.50 -23.32
CA LEU A 16 21.90 36.84 -22.88
C LEU A 16 20.70 37.69 -23.25
N GLY A 17 20.05 37.37 -24.38
CA GLY A 17 18.80 38.04 -24.77
C GLY A 17 17.66 37.68 -23.83
N LEU A 18 16.64 38.56 -23.73
CA LEU A 18 15.39 38.35 -22.97
C LEU A 18 14.78 36.95 -23.19
N ASN A 19 14.91 36.42 -24.41
CA ASN A 19 14.46 35.08 -24.78
C ASN A 19 15.25 33.96 -24.09
N ASP A 20 16.56 34.10 -23.85
CA ASP A 20 17.36 33.09 -23.13
C ASP A 20 17.02 33.06 -21.64
N LEU A 21 16.70 34.21 -21.05
CA LEU A 21 16.28 34.30 -19.66
C LEU A 21 14.88 33.70 -19.47
N GLN A 22 13.98 33.95 -20.41
CA GLN A 22 12.63 33.38 -20.44
C GLN A 22 12.65 31.85 -20.64
N VAL A 23 13.55 31.35 -21.49
CA VAL A 23 13.79 29.90 -21.66
C VAL A 23 14.35 29.27 -20.38
N ARG A 24 15.22 29.96 -19.63
CA ARG A 24 15.80 29.46 -18.37
C ARG A 24 14.86 29.54 -17.17
N LEU A 25 13.94 30.51 -17.13
CA LEU A 25 12.91 30.65 -16.11
C LEU A 25 11.69 29.73 -16.37
N GLY A 26 11.61 29.13 -17.56
CA GLY A 26 10.58 28.17 -17.95
C GLY A 26 9.38 28.82 -18.65
N GLU A 27 8.63 28.02 -19.44
CA GLU A 27 7.51 28.45 -20.31
C GLU A 27 6.36 29.18 -19.59
N PHE A 28 6.33 29.17 -18.25
CA PHE A 28 5.32 29.86 -17.44
C PHE A 28 5.75 31.26 -16.98
N SER A 29 6.94 31.73 -17.36
CA SER A 29 7.42 33.07 -17.03
C SER A 29 6.77 34.13 -17.92
N CYS A 30 5.97 35.00 -17.30
CA CYS A 30 5.32 36.13 -17.97
C CYS A 30 6.40 37.08 -18.54
N SER A 31 6.27 37.43 -19.82
CA SER A 31 7.24 38.27 -20.55
C SER A 31 7.45 39.65 -19.92
N GLU A 32 6.45 40.17 -19.21
CA GLU A 32 6.51 41.44 -18.47
C GLU A 32 7.37 41.31 -17.19
N VAL A 33 7.29 40.16 -16.49
CA VAL A 33 8.07 39.86 -15.28
C VAL A 33 9.53 39.60 -15.62
N VAL A 34 9.81 38.89 -16.72
CA VAL A 34 11.18 38.68 -17.21
C VAL A 34 11.82 40.03 -17.55
N ARG A 35 11.05 40.94 -18.14
CA ARG A 35 11.51 42.31 -18.47
C ARG A 35 11.78 43.14 -17.21
N GLU A 36 10.90 43.10 -16.20
CA GLU A 36 11.15 43.78 -14.90
C GLU A 36 12.38 43.23 -14.16
N ILE A 37 12.60 41.91 -14.16
CA ILE A 37 13.81 41.29 -13.57
C ILE A 37 15.07 41.76 -14.33
N PHE A 38 14.97 41.86 -15.66
CA PHE A 38 16.06 42.34 -16.51
C PHE A 38 16.37 43.82 -16.28
N ASP A 39 15.34 44.64 -16.07
CA ASP A 39 15.46 46.07 -15.79
C ASP A 39 15.97 46.36 -14.35
N LEU A 40 15.77 45.43 -13.40
CA LEU A 40 16.28 45.48 -12.02
C LEU A 40 17.74 45.02 -11.87
N CYS A 41 18.25 44.26 -12.84
CA CYS A 41 19.68 43.98 -12.98
C CYS A 41 20.35 45.25 -13.53
N ASP A 42 20.85 46.10 -12.64
CA ASP A 42 21.43 47.41 -12.93
C ASP A 42 22.28 47.40 -14.22
N THR A 43 21.85 48.17 -15.22
CA THR A 43 22.49 48.29 -16.55
C THR A 43 23.81 49.05 -16.52
N THR A 44 24.35 49.38 -15.33
CA THR A 44 25.68 49.95 -15.18
C THR A 44 26.75 48.91 -14.84
N ARG A 45 27.30 48.28 -15.89
CA ARG A 45 28.63 47.63 -16.04
C ARG A 45 29.24 46.76 -14.91
N SER A 46 28.58 46.55 -13.78
CA SER A 46 29.17 45.96 -12.57
C SER A 46 28.51 44.64 -12.15
N GLY A 47 27.36 44.28 -12.74
CA GLY A 47 26.67 43.02 -12.46
C GLY A 47 26.20 42.87 -11.01
N GLN A 48 26.08 43.97 -10.26
CA GLN A 48 25.58 43.96 -8.88
C GLN A 48 24.08 44.26 -8.85
N PHE A 49 23.33 43.52 -8.02
CA PHE A 49 21.95 43.86 -7.68
C PHE A 49 21.93 45.15 -6.85
N SER A 50 20.98 46.05 -7.12
CA SER A 50 20.79 47.22 -6.26
C SER A 50 20.38 46.77 -4.85
N SER A 51 20.87 47.46 -3.83
CA SER A 51 20.70 47.11 -2.41
C SER A 51 19.25 47.13 -1.91
N GLU A 52 18.29 47.54 -2.75
CA GLU A 52 16.88 47.75 -2.40
C GLU A 52 15.91 46.83 -3.14
N ALA A 53 16.39 45.95 -4.02
CA ALA A 53 15.52 45.10 -4.85
C ALA A 53 14.91 43.92 -4.08
N VAL A 54 13.82 44.17 -3.36
CA VAL A 54 12.87 43.11 -2.96
C VAL A 54 12.02 42.78 -4.18
N LEU A 55 12.33 41.67 -4.87
CA LEU A 55 11.48 41.09 -5.91
C LEU A 55 10.21 40.48 -5.28
N LYS A 56 9.22 41.33 -4.96
CA LYS A 56 7.83 40.87 -4.77
C LYS A 56 7.13 40.86 -6.13
N VAL A 57 7.39 39.81 -6.90
CA VAL A 57 6.70 39.60 -8.19
C VAL A 57 5.22 39.36 -7.90
N VAL A 58 4.37 40.29 -8.35
CA VAL A 58 2.90 40.25 -8.27
C VAL A 58 2.33 39.30 -9.34
N ALA A 59 2.93 38.13 -9.53
CA ALA A 59 2.35 37.06 -10.34
C ALA A 59 1.59 36.12 -9.39
N ARG A 60 0.40 36.54 -8.97
CA ARG A 60 -0.60 35.75 -8.21
C ARG A 60 0.01 34.87 -7.09
N GLU A 61 0.24 35.47 -5.93
CA GLU A 61 0.27 34.84 -4.59
C GLU A 61 1.27 33.71 -4.24
N THR A 62 2.08 33.13 -5.13
CA THR A 62 2.74 31.84 -4.79
C THR A 62 4.26 31.75 -4.63
N LEU A 63 5.10 32.69 -5.06
CA LEU A 63 6.57 32.54 -4.91
C LEU A 63 7.27 33.84 -4.47
N VAL A 64 8.19 33.73 -3.50
CA VAL A 64 8.98 34.83 -2.93
C VAL A 64 10.47 34.55 -3.15
N PHE A 65 11.21 35.49 -3.73
CA PHE A 65 12.64 35.35 -4.04
C PHE A 65 13.49 36.34 -3.23
N TYR A 66 14.65 35.89 -2.75
CA TYR A 66 15.66 36.70 -2.07
C TYR A 66 17.02 36.50 -2.75
N PRO A 67 17.47 37.41 -3.64
CA PRO A 67 18.76 37.26 -4.31
C PRO A 67 19.90 37.51 -3.32
N VAL A 68 20.71 36.49 -3.02
CA VAL A 68 21.85 36.61 -2.10
C VAL A 68 23.15 36.74 -2.88
N ASP A 69 23.90 37.82 -2.62
CA ASP A 69 25.24 38.05 -3.13
C ASP A 69 26.28 37.41 -2.21
N ASN A 70 26.70 36.20 -2.57
CA ASN A 70 27.70 35.44 -1.83
C ASN A 70 29.08 36.14 -1.74
N THR A 71 29.36 37.16 -2.57
CA THR A 71 30.63 37.92 -2.48
C THR A 71 30.64 38.89 -1.30
N LYS A 72 29.46 39.29 -0.82
CA LYS A 72 29.26 40.21 0.31
C LYS A 72 29.01 39.49 1.64
N ALA A 73 28.77 38.18 1.61
CA ALA A 73 28.54 37.35 2.80
C ALA A 73 27.51 37.97 3.78
N LEU A 74 27.89 38.21 5.04
CA LEU A 74 27.00 38.79 6.07
C LEU A 74 26.73 40.30 5.88
N GLU A 75 27.49 40.98 5.02
CA GLU A 75 27.32 42.40 4.71
C GLU A 75 26.28 42.65 3.60
N ASP A 76 25.75 41.58 3.01
CA ASP A 76 24.68 41.65 2.03
C ASP A 76 23.38 42.20 2.67
N PRO A 77 22.81 43.32 2.15
CA PRO A 77 21.57 43.90 2.66
C PRO A 77 20.35 42.97 2.56
N VAL A 78 20.41 41.91 1.74
CA VAL A 78 19.32 40.93 1.60
C VAL A 78 19.27 39.95 2.77
N ILE A 79 20.38 39.69 3.47
CA ILE A 79 20.41 38.77 4.63
C ILE A 79 19.52 39.30 5.79
N PRO A 80 19.62 40.58 6.21
CA PRO A 80 18.68 41.16 7.17
C PRO A 80 17.21 41.10 6.73
N LEU A 81 16.93 41.23 5.43
CA LEU A 81 15.58 41.14 4.88
C LEU A 81 15.02 39.71 5.01
N ILE A 82 15.82 38.69 4.69
CA ILE A 82 15.46 37.28 4.89
C ILE A 82 15.16 37.02 6.37
N LEU A 83 16.02 37.47 7.29
CA LEU A 83 15.82 37.28 8.73
C LEU A 83 14.53 37.94 9.23
N ARG A 84 14.23 39.16 8.75
CA ARG A 84 13.00 39.89 9.08
C ARG A 84 11.75 39.16 8.58
N GLU A 85 11.81 38.57 7.39
CA GLU A 85 10.70 37.82 6.82
C GLU A 85 10.50 36.47 7.53
N ILE A 86 11.58 35.75 7.86
CA ILE A 86 11.54 34.55 8.71
C ILE A 86 10.88 34.88 10.06
N GLU A 87 11.27 36.00 10.68
CA GLU A 87 10.68 36.44 11.94
C GLU A 87 9.18 36.77 11.82
N GLN A 88 8.78 37.45 10.74
CA GLN A 88 7.37 37.74 10.48
C GLN A 88 6.55 36.46 10.29
N ILE A 89 7.03 35.52 9.47
CA ILE A 89 6.38 34.22 9.24
C ILE A 89 6.28 33.43 10.54
N ALA A 90 7.36 33.36 11.31
CA ALA A 90 7.38 32.70 12.60
C ALA A 90 6.33 33.32 13.55
N ARG A 91 6.34 34.65 13.74
CA ARG A 91 5.36 35.36 14.59
C ARG A 91 3.92 35.18 14.12
N ALA A 92 3.70 35.06 12.81
CA ALA A 92 2.39 34.85 12.24
C ALA A 92 1.87 33.41 12.43
N ALA A 93 2.76 32.43 12.58
CA ALA A 93 2.42 31.02 12.64
C ALA A 93 1.53 30.69 13.85
N ASP A 94 0.49 29.89 13.62
CA ASP A 94 -0.54 29.59 14.63
C ASP A 94 0.02 28.92 15.88
N TYR A 95 1.06 28.09 15.72
CA TYR A 95 1.70 27.38 16.83
C TYR A 95 2.46 28.32 17.79
N ILE A 96 2.96 29.47 17.32
CA ILE A 96 3.62 30.48 18.18
C ILE A 96 2.59 31.27 19.00
N LYS A 97 1.41 31.51 18.41
CA LYS A 97 0.30 32.23 19.07
C LYS A 97 -0.46 31.36 20.07
N HIS A 98 -0.31 30.04 20.01
CA HIS A 98 -1.03 29.11 20.85
C HIS A 98 -0.58 29.22 22.32
N ARG A 99 -1.53 29.49 23.23
CA ARG A 99 -1.25 29.57 24.67
C ARG A 99 -1.14 28.18 25.27
N VAL A 100 0.04 27.83 25.76
CA VAL A 100 0.27 26.58 26.50
C VAL A 100 0.55 26.83 27.98
N PRO A 101 0.23 25.88 28.88
CA PRO A 101 0.56 26.00 30.29
C PRO A 101 2.07 26.18 30.51
N TYR A 102 2.45 27.12 31.37
CA TYR A 102 3.86 27.37 31.69
C TYR A 102 4.57 26.13 32.26
N ALA A 103 3.83 25.27 32.97
CA ALA A 103 4.34 24.00 33.49
C ALA A 103 4.84 23.06 32.37
N TRP A 104 4.22 23.10 31.19
CA TRP A 104 4.62 22.28 30.04
C TRP A 104 5.99 22.70 29.51
N ILE A 105 6.20 24.00 29.34
CA ILE A 105 7.49 24.56 28.90
C ILE A 105 8.58 24.26 29.92
N ARG A 106 8.32 24.45 31.23
CA ARG A 106 9.29 24.09 32.28
C ARG A 106 9.66 22.61 32.27
N CYS A 107 8.70 21.73 32.02
CA CYS A 107 8.95 20.29 31.90
C CYS A 107 9.81 19.99 30.67
N PHE A 108 9.49 20.59 29.53
CA PHE A 108 10.28 20.47 28.31
C PHE A 108 11.73 20.95 28.49
N ASP A 109 11.93 22.13 29.10
CA ASP A 109 13.28 22.67 29.35
C ASP A 109 14.11 21.72 30.22
N LYS A 110 13.50 21.12 31.26
CA LYS A 110 14.19 20.11 32.09
C LYS A 110 14.50 18.83 31.34
N LEU A 111 13.60 18.36 30.47
CA LEU A 111 13.85 17.20 29.60
C LEU A 111 15.06 17.48 28.72
N MET A 112 15.08 18.62 28.02
CA MET A 112 16.18 18.99 27.13
C MET A 112 17.52 19.21 27.87
N ALA A 113 17.49 19.76 29.09
CA ALA A 113 18.68 20.03 29.89
C ALA A 113 19.43 18.76 30.33
N SER A 114 18.71 17.65 30.55
CA SER A 114 19.32 16.41 31.04
C SER A 114 20.08 15.60 29.97
N LYS A 115 20.08 16.05 28.70
CA LYS A 115 20.85 15.51 27.56
C LYS A 115 20.64 14.02 27.24
N ARG A 116 19.74 13.29 27.90
CA ARG A 116 19.40 11.90 27.54
C ARG A 116 18.50 11.92 26.30
N ASP A 117 18.61 10.88 25.48
CA ASP A 117 17.80 10.78 24.26
C ASP A 117 16.41 10.20 24.52
N VAL A 118 16.28 9.34 25.54
CA VAL A 118 15.07 8.55 25.82
C VAL A 118 14.75 8.54 27.31
N TYR A 119 13.46 8.66 27.62
CA TYR A 119 12.86 8.62 28.94
C TYR A 119 11.71 7.63 28.96
N LYS A 120 11.44 7.05 30.13
CA LYS A 120 10.17 6.36 30.37
C LYS A 120 9.05 7.35 30.65
N LEU A 121 7.82 7.01 30.32
CA LEU A 121 6.65 7.86 30.57
C LEU A 121 6.54 8.19 32.07
N SER A 122 6.78 7.21 32.95
CA SER A 122 6.81 7.40 34.40
C SER A 122 7.88 8.39 34.90
N GLU A 123 9.04 8.45 34.24
CA GLU A 123 10.09 9.45 34.53
C GLU A 123 9.60 10.85 34.14
N VAL A 124 8.96 10.97 32.97
CA VAL A 124 8.38 12.23 32.49
C VAL A 124 7.24 12.70 33.40
N GLU A 125 6.37 11.82 33.85
CA GLU A 125 5.30 12.15 34.82
C GLU A 125 5.88 12.68 36.13
N THR A 126 6.99 12.10 36.61
CA THR A 126 7.68 12.55 37.82
C THR A 126 8.27 13.96 37.63
N LEU A 127 8.90 14.22 36.49
CA LEU A 127 9.40 15.54 36.12
C LEU A 127 8.28 16.56 35.98
N ALA A 128 7.18 16.17 35.34
CA ALA A 128 5.99 17.00 35.14
C ALA A 128 5.37 17.42 36.47
N ARG A 129 5.27 16.48 37.42
CA ARG A 129 4.82 16.76 38.79
C ARG A 129 5.72 17.79 39.47
N ALA A 130 7.05 17.66 39.34
CA ALA A 130 8.00 18.63 39.87
C ALA A 130 7.97 20.00 39.15
N CYS A 131 7.35 20.07 37.97
CA CYS A 131 7.14 21.31 37.21
C CYS A 131 5.78 21.97 37.46
N GLY A 132 4.93 21.36 38.29
CA GLY A 132 3.64 21.91 38.69
C GLY A 132 2.44 21.35 37.92
N MET A 133 2.59 20.19 37.25
CA MET A 133 1.45 19.45 36.69
C MET A 133 0.84 18.48 37.71
N PRO A 134 -0.47 18.20 37.66
CA PRO A 134 -1.44 18.74 36.71
C PRO A 134 -1.82 20.19 37.02
N THR A 135 -1.96 21.00 35.98
CA THR A 135 -2.36 22.41 36.05
C THR A 135 -3.88 22.54 36.29
N SER A 136 -4.67 21.55 35.87
CA SER A 136 -6.12 21.51 36.06
C SER A 136 -6.53 20.35 36.96
N ARG A 137 -7.35 20.61 37.99
CA ARG A 137 -7.90 19.56 38.87
C ARG A 137 -8.82 18.56 38.14
N ARG A 138 -9.30 18.91 36.93
CA ARG A 138 -10.16 18.04 36.12
C ARG A 138 -9.38 17.05 35.26
N LEU A 139 -8.13 17.37 34.93
CA LEU A 139 -7.24 16.47 34.20
C LEU A 139 -6.34 15.74 35.21
N GLY A 140 -6.27 14.42 35.12
CA GLY A 140 -5.25 13.66 35.84
C GLY A 140 -3.85 14.00 35.32
N LEU A 141 -2.82 13.78 36.14
CA LEU A 141 -1.42 14.02 35.76
C LEU A 141 -1.06 13.33 34.42
N THR A 142 -1.34 12.04 34.32
CA THR A 142 -1.04 11.23 33.13
C THR A 142 -1.70 11.82 31.88
N GLN A 143 -2.98 12.16 31.94
CA GLN A 143 -3.68 12.73 30.79
C GLN A 143 -3.08 14.07 30.36
N GLU A 144 -2.76 14.95 31.31
CA GLU A 144 -2.14 16.24 30.98
C GLU A 144 -0.73 16.06 30.38
N VAL A 145 0.05 15.11 30.88
CA VAL A 145 1.36 14.74 30.31
C VAL A 145 1.21 14.21 28.89
N LEU A 146 0.22 13.35 28.63
CA LEU A 146 -0.04 12.81 27.30
C LEU A 146 -0.41 13.91 26.30
N GLU A 147 -1.26 14.87 26.69
CA GLU A 147 -1.59 16.02 25.84
C GLU A 147 -0.38 16.94 25.60
N MET A 148 0.45 17.16 26.63
CA MET A 148 1.71 17.90 26.49
C MET A 148 2.64 17.20 25.48
N LEU A 149 2.84 15.89 25.62
CA LEU A 149 3.71 15.11 24.73
C LEU A 149 3.17 15.10 23.30
N LYS A 150 1.85 14.97 23.11
CA LYS A 150 1.20 15.06 21.80
C LYS A 150 1.42 16.43 21.16
N TYR A 151 1.28 17.50 21.93
CA TYR A 151 1.55 18.86 21.45
C TYR A 151 3.02 19.02 21.01
N LEU A 152 3.97 18.62 21.86
CA LEU A 152 5.40 18.70 21.54
C LEU A 152 5.81 17.77 20.38
N HIS A 153 5.13 16.63 20.22
CA HIS A 153 5.31 15.71 19.10
C HIS A 153 4.91 16.34 17.78
N ASN A 154 3.75 16.98 17.73
CA ASN A 154 3.28 17.68 16.53
C ASN A 154 4.19 18.86 16.13
N LEU A 155 4.90 19.45 17.09
CA LEU A 155 5.92 20.47 16.83
C LEU A 155 7.28 19.89 16.39
N GLY A 156 7.44 18.57 16.37
CA GLY A 156 8.70 17.90 16.08
C GLY A 156 9.79 18.10 17.14
N LYS A 157 9.42 18.55 18.36
CA LYS A 157 10.37 18.79 19.45
C LYS A 157 10.71 17.53 20.24
N VAL A 158 9.74 16.65 20.41
CA VAL A 158 9.91 15.32 21.01
C VAL A 158 9.22 14.29 20.12
N MET A 159 9.47 13.00 20.35
CA MET A 159 8.76 11.93 19.67
C MET A 159 8.11 11.03 20.71
N TYR A 160 6.79 10.88 20.59
CA TYR A 160 5.96 10.08 21.46
C TYR A 160 4.88 9.40 20.63
N HIS A 161 4.69 8.10 20.82
CA HIS A 161 3.71 7.31 20.10
C HIS A 161 2.79 6.62 21.11
N HIS A 162 1.47 6.68 20.86
CA HIS A 162 0.48 6.11 21.79
C HIS A 162 0.37 4.58 21.73
N GLU A 163 1.01 3.95 20.75
CA GLU A 163 0.99 2.49 20.53
C GLU A 163 1.62 1.76 21.72
N LYS A 164 1.03 0.65 22.15
CA LYS A 164 1.38 -0.09 23.38
C LYS A 164 2.87 -0.41 23.49
N SER A 165 3.52 -0.75 22.38
CA SER A 165 4.96 -1.07 22.32
C SER A 165 5.89 0.14 22.49
N LEU A 166 5.42 1.34 22.14
CA LEU A 166 6.20 2.58 22.15
C LEU A 166 5.73 3.58 23.21
N SER A 167 4.55 3.37 23.79
CA SER A 167 3.85 4.29 24.71
C SER A 167 4.56 4.50 26.04
N ASP A 168 5.47 3.60 26.44
CA ASP A 168 6.31 3.84 27.62
C ASP A 168 7.52 4.74 27.30
N TYR A 169 7.83 5.01 26.02
CA TYR A 169 9.05 5.72 25.63
C TYR A 169 8.76 7.14 25.14
N VAL A 170 9.50 8.11 25.69
CA VAL A 170 9.53 9.51 25.25
C VAL A 170 10.92 9.82 24.72
N ILE A 171 11.02 10.11 23.43
CA ILE A 171 12.28 10.41 22.75
C ILE A 171 12.44 11.93 22.74
N ALA A 172 13.38 12.44 23.53
CA ALA A 172 13.61 13.88 23.70
C ALA A 172 14.38 14.51 22.52
N LYS A 173 15.18 13.72 21.80
CA LYS A 173 15.95 14.18 20.63
C LYS A 173 15.71 13.30 19.41
N PRO A 174 14.55 13.43 18.75
CA PRO A 174 14.14 12.49 17.69
C PRO A 174 15.10 12.43 16.52
N VAL A 175 15.62 13.59 16.09
CA VAL A 175 16.55 13.72 14.96
C VAL A 175 17.84 12.96 15.26
N ASP A 176 18.53 13.30 16.35
CA ASP A 176 19.80 12.64 16.70
C ASP A 176 19.60 11.15 17.00
N PHE A 177 18.49 10.81 17.65
CA PHE A 177 18.21 9.44 18.09
C PHE A 177 17.97 8.49 16.90
N ILE A 178 17.24 8.91 15.86
CA ILE A 178 16.90 8.05 14.72
C ILE A 178 17.82 8.27 13.53
N ILE A 179 18.08 9.52 13.14
CA ILE A 179 18.80 9.83 11.90
C ILE A 179 20.24 9.33 11.95
N ARG A 180 20.90 9.43 13.11
CA ARG A 180 22.29 8.97 13.23
C ARG A 180 22.41 7.45 13.06
N PRO A 181 21.66 6.59 13.78
CA PRO A 181 21.69 5.15 13.51
C PRO A 181 21.21 4.78 12.09
N VAL A 182 20.18 5.43 11.57
CA VAL A 182 19.64 5.13 10.22
C VAL A 182 20.67 5.47 9.14
N THR A 183 21.37 6.59 9.26
CA THR A 183 22.40 6.97 8.27
C THR A 183 23.59 6.02 8.28
N GLN A 184 23.86 5.29 9.37
CA GLN A 184 24.87 4.21 9.38
C GLN A 184 24.49 3.03 8.48
N VAL A 185 23.19 2.88 8.16
CA VAL A 185 22.64 1.78 7.35
C VAL A 185 22.31 2.26 5.92
N VAL A 186 21.64 3.39 5.79
CA VAL A 186 21.05 3.87 4.51
C VAL A 186 22.01 4.80 3.73
N CYS A 187 23.26 4.94 4.16
CA CYS A 187 24.23 5.80 3.47
C CYS A 187 24.74 5.22 2.15
N GLU A 188 25.23 6.11 1.27
CA GLU A 188 26.00 5.72 0.11
C GLU A 188 27.44 5.35 0.51
N TYR A 189 27.69 4.04 0.65
CA TYR A 189 28.99 3.49 1.10
C TYR A 189 30.16 3.74 0.14
N SER A 190 29.89 4.20 -1.09
CA SER A 190 30.92 4.66 -2.03
C SER A 190 31.53 6.01 -1.61
N LEU A 191 30.71 6.90 -1.03
CA LEU A 191 31.07 8.27 -0.65
C LEU A 191 31.45 8.39 0.82
N HIS A 192 30.81 7.59 1.69
CA HIS A 192 31.03 7.61 3.13
C HIS A 192 31.78 6.36 3.58
N LYS A 193 33.01 6.53 4.10
CA LYS A 193 33.85 5.45 4.66
C LYS A 193 33.98 5.54 6.18
N PRO A 194 32.92 5.24 6.94
CA PRO A 194 32.95 5.32 8.38
C PRO A 194 33.78 4.19 9.01
N ALA A 195 34.30 4.41 10.22
CA ALA A 195 35.21 3.47 10.90
C ALA A 195 34.62 2.06 11.16
N TYR A 196 33.30 1.96 11.33
CA TYR A 196 32.59 0.68 11.52
C TYR A 196 32.46 -0.15 10.22
N GLU A 197 32.75 0.44 9.07
CA GLU A 197 32.67 -0.23 7.76
C GLU A 197 33.68 -1.39 7.65
N ALA A 198 34.85 -1.28 8.27
CA ALA A 198 35.86 -2.35 8.22
C ALA A 198 35.39 -3.64 8.92
N GLU A 199 34.69 -3.51 10.04
CA GLU A 199 34.13 -4.64 10.80
C GLU A 199 32.93 -5.24 10.07
N ALA A 200 32.03 -4.40 9.56
CA ALA A 200 30.89 -4.80 8.76
C ALA A 200 31.31 -5.54 7.47
N ARG A 201 32.31 -5.02 6.74
CA ARG A 201 32.86 -5.66 5.52
C ARG A 201 33.44 -7.05 5.79
N ARG A 202 33.99 -7.30 6.97
CA ARG A 202 34.53 -8.63 7.36
C ARG A 202 33.44 -9.69 7.48
N MET A 203 32.17 -9.30 7.61
CA MET A 203 31.04 -10.23 7.63
C MET A 203 30.75 -10.85 6.25
N GLY A 204 31.38 -10.35 5.18
CA GLY A 204 31.42 -10.99 3.87
C GLY A 204 30.05 -11.10 3.19
N ARG A 205 29.30 -12.16 3.51
CA ARG A 205 27.98 -12.46 2.92
C ARG A 205 26.94 -11.41 3.31
N ASP A 206 26.74 -11.16 4.60
CA ASP A 206 25.73 -10.22 5.10
C ASP A 206 25.94 -8.81 4.54
N TRP A 207 27.19 -8.36 4.47
CA TRP A 207 27.55 -7.08 3.88
C TRP A 207 27.24 -7.02 2.38
N LYS A 208 27.55 -8.11 1.65
CA LYS A 208 27.24 -8.21 0.23
C LYS A 208 25.74 -8.18 -0.01
N ASP A 209 24.95 -8.90 0.78
CA ASP A 209 23.48 -8.92 0.67
C ASP A 209 22.85 -7.55 0.94
N LEU A 210 23.37 -6.78 1.91
CA LEU A 210 22.93 -5.39 2.12
C LEU A 210 23.23 -4.54 0.88
N GLN A 211 24.42 -4.68 0.31
CA GLN A 211 24.83 -3.87 -0.82
C GLN A 211 24.13 -4.24 -2.13
N THR A 212 23.90 -5.53 -2.42
CA THR A 212 23.40 -5.99 -3.72
C THR A 212 21.89 -6.22 -3.72
N ARG A 213 21.33 -6.73 -2.62
CA ARG A 213 19.92 -7.12 -2.50
C ARG A 213 19.12 -6.21 -1.58
N ALA A 214 19.77 -5.22 -0.95
CA ALA A 214 19.18 -4.37 0.08
C ALA A 214 18.65 -5.16 1.30
N ILE A 215 19.25 -6.31 1.61
CA ILE A 215 18.87 -7.16 2.74
C ILE A 215 19.83 -6.94 3.90
N LEU A 216 19.32 -6.46 5.02
CA LEU A 216 20.02 -6.20 6.26
C LEU A 216 19.78 -7.35 7.25
N SER A 217 20.82 -8.12 7.59
CA SER A 217 20.74 -9.11 8.66
C SER A 217 20.81 -8.45 10.05
N LYS A 218 20.19 -9.09 11.05
CA LYS A 218 20.21 -8.68 12.47
C LYS A 218 21.63 -8.70 13.02
N SER A 219 22.44 -9.69 12.64
CA SER A 219 23.86 -9.79 12.98
C SER A 219 24.65 -8.59 12.46
N LEU A 220 24.45 -8.21 11.19
CA LEU A 220 25.11 -7.04 10.62
C LEU A 220 24.63 -5.75 11.29
N LEU A 221 23.34 -5.63 11.56
CA LEU A 221 22.77 -4.47 12.25
C LEU A 221 23.37 -4.29 13.65
N GLN A 222 23.61 -5.37 14.41
CA GLN A 222 24.27 -5.31 15.71
C GLN A 222 25.71 -4.76 15.62
N VAL A 223 26.44 -5.09 14.54
CA VAL A 223 27.78 -4.53 14.29
C VAL A 223 27.70 -3.05 13.92
N LEU A 224 26.77 -2.67 13.04
CA LEU A 224 26.57 -1.28 12.64
C LEU A 224 26.13 -0.40 13.82
N TRP A 225 25.31 -0.94 14.72
CA TRP A 225 24.73 -0.24 15.87
C TRP A 225 25.37 -0.64 17.21
N LYS A 226 26.66 -0.97 17.22
CA LYS A 226 27.38 -1.34 18.46
C LYS A 226 27.35 -0.26 19.54
N ASP A 227 27.26 1.01 19.15
CA ASP A 227 27.16 2.15 20.08
C ASP A 227 25.71 2.39 20.59
N HIS A 228 24.75 1.56 20.14
CA HIS A 228 23.32 1.72 20.41
C HIS A 228 22.66 0.45 20.97
N THR A 229 23.44 -0.49 21.51
CA THR A 229 22.94 -1.81 21.96
C THR A 229 21.81 -1.72 23.00
N GLU A 230 21.89 -0.80 23.96
CA GLU A 230 20.86 -0.62 25.00
C GLU A 230 19.50 -0.18 24.45
N LYS A 231 19.48 0.45 23.27
CA LYS A 231 18.29 1.02 22.63
C LYS A 231 17.93 0.30 21.34
N PHE A 232 18.56 -0.85 21.08
CA PHE A 232 18.49 -1.58 19.81
C PHE A 232 17.04 -1.90 19.42
N ASP A 233 16.29 -2.53 20.32
CA ASP A 233 14.91 -2.97 20.04
C ASP A 233 13.99 -1.78 19.74
N LEU A 234 14.09 -0.70 20.53
CA LEU A 234 13.34 0.54 20.31
C LEU A 234 13.67 1.16 18.94
N LEU A 235 14.95 1.21 18.55
CA LEU A 235 15.38 1.73 17.25
C LEU A 235 14.85 0.87 16.10
N VAL A 236 14.90 -0.46 16.22
CA VAL A 236 14.34 -1.37 15.21
C VAL A 236 12.84 -1.13 15.07
N SER A 237 12.08 -1.06 16.18
CA SER A 237 10.64 -0.79 16.14
C SER A 237 10.31 0.52 15.45
N LEU A 238 11.08 1.59 15.70
CA LEU A 238 10.90 2.87 15.03
C LEU A 238 11.24 2.80 13.54
N CYS A 239 12.34 2.13 13.16
CA CYS A 239 12.70 1.96 11.75
C CYS A 239 11.66 1.15 10.97
N VAL A 240 11.05 0.14 11.59
CA VAL A 240 9.94 -0.62 11.00
C VAL A 240 8.69 0.24 10.89
N LYS A 241 8.34 0.98 11.95
CA LYS A 241 7.19 1.90 11.97
C LYS A 241 7.27 2.96 10.86
N PHE A 242 8.46 3.53 10.63
CA PHE A 242 8.68 4.52 9.58
C PHE A 242 8.91 3.92 8.19
N GLY A 243 8.80 2.59 8.04
CA GLY A 243 8.98 1.90 6.75
C GLY A 243 10.40 1.96 6.20
N ILE A 244 11.38 2.30 7.04
CA ILE A 244 12.81 2.29 6.68
C ILE A 244 13.26 0.83 6.55
N PHE A 245 12.85 0.01 7.50
CA PHE A 245 13.07 -1.43 7.50
C PHE A 245 11.76 -2.16 7.26
N VAL A 246 11.79 -3.13 6.37
CA VAL A 246 10.66 -4.00 6.06
C VAL A 246 11.02 -5.40 6.52
N PRO A 247 10.40 -5.92 7.59
CA PRO A 247 10.74 -7.24 8.10
C PRO A 247 10.52 -8.32 7.04
N LEU A 248 11.50 -9.22 6.90
CA LEU A 248 11.42 -10.34 5.96
C LEU A 248 10.98 -11.61 6.69
N ARG A 249 10.15 -12.42 6.03
CA ARG A 249 9.74 -13.74 6.52
C ARG A 249 11.00 -14.58 6.74
N PRO A 250 11.22 -15.14 7.95
CA PRO A 250 12.37 -15.99 8.20
C PRO A 250 12.27 -17.28 7.39
N GLU A 251 13.41 -17.80 6.92
CA GLU A 251 13.48 -19.05 6.13
C GLU A 251 13.11 -20.30 6.96
N ASN A 252 13.23 -20.23 8.28
CA ASN A 252 12.85 -21.27 9.24
C ASN A 252 11.85 -20.70 10.27
N ASP A 253 11.13 -21.55 11.03
CA ASP A 253 10.21 -21.18 12.13
C ASP A 253 10.91 -20.50 13.36
N GLY A 254 12.05 -19.83 13.13
CA GLY A 254 12.83 -19.10 14.12
C GLY A 254 12.58 -17.59 14.12
N ASP A 255 13.34 -16.88 14.95
CA ASP A 255 13.27 -15.43 15.10
C ASP A 255 13.58 -14.69 13.78
N LEU A 256 13.06 -13.47 13.68
CA LEU A 256 13.40 -12.55 12.59
C LEU A 256 14.91 -12.30 12.53
N THR A 257 15.50 -12.70 11.42
CA THR A 257 16.93 -12.57 11.17
C THR A 257 17.28 -11.45 10.21
N SER A 258 16.33 -10.93 9.41
CA SER A 258 16.63 -10.04 8.29
C SER A 258 15.52 -9.02 7.98
N PHE A 259 15.92 -7.89 7.43
CA PHE A 259 15.06 -6.79 6.99
C PHE A 259 15.41 -6.40 5.54
N LEU A 260 14.42 -6.03 4.74
CA LEU A 260 14.62 -5.30 3.50
C LEU A 260 14.74 -3.81 3.80
N VAL A 261 15.67 -3.12 3.15
CA VAL A 261 15.85 -1.66 3.24
C VAL A 261 15.56 -1.06 1.85
N PRO A 262 14.29 -0.72 1.52
CA PRO A 262 13.88 -0.41 0.15
C PRO A 262 14.67 0.72 -0.52
N ASN A 263 15.16 1.69 0.26
CA ASN A 263 15.95 2.83 -0.25
C ASN A 263 17.35 2.43 -0.76
N LEU A 264 17.85 1.25 -0.42
CA LEU A 264 19.15 0.73 -0.89
C LEU A 264 19.03 -0.13 -2.15
N LEU A 265 17.82 -0.32 -2.68
CA LEU A 265 17.63 -1.06 -3.93
C LEU A 265 18.39 -0.38 -5.08
N ARG A 266 19.10 -1.19 -5.87
CA ARG A 266 19.90 -0.70 -6.99
C ARG A 266 19.03 -0.42 -8.21
N GLU A 267 19.51 0.48 -9.07
CA GLU A 267 18.97 0.58 -10.42
C GLU A 267 19.49 -0.63 -11.22
N GLU A 268 18.57 -1.50 -11.64
CA GLU A 268 18.89 -2.48 -12.68
C GLU A 268 18.88 -1.75 -14.03
N PRO A 269 19.86 -2.01 -14.91
CA PRO A 269 19.83 -1.46 -16.26
C PRO A 269 18.53 -1.94 -16.94
N LEU A 270 17.74 -0.98 -17.42
CA LEU A 270 16.50 -1.26 -18.14
C LEU A 270 16.86 -1.91 -19.47
N ASP A 271 16.62 -3.21 -19.59
CA ASP A 271 16.77 -3.89 -20.87
C ASP A 271 15.62 -3.48 -21.81
N GLN A 272 15.92 -3.18 -23.08
CA GLN A 272 14.92 -2.65 -24.02
C GLN A 272 13.80 -3.66 -24.30
N SER A 273 14.06 -4.97 -24.17
CA SER A 273 13.05 -6.02 -24.29
C SER A 273 12.04 -6.01 -23.13
N GLU A 274 12.45 -5.56 -21.94
CA GLU A 274 11.61 -5.45 -20.74
C GLU A 274 10.77 -4.16 -20.71
N MET A 275 11.04 -3.22 -21.62
CA MET A 275 10.17 -2.05 -21.86
C MET A 275 8.92 -2.41 -22.65
N ALA A 276 8.91 -3.57 -23.32
CA ALA A 276 7.74 -4.03 -24.03
C ALA A 276 6.63 -4.39 -23.03
N ARG A 277 5.42 -3.89 -23.28
CA ARG A 277 4.21 -4.32 -22.53
C ARG A 277 4.14 -5.85 -22.61
N PRO A 278 4.09 -6.56 -21.47
CA PRO A 278 4.00 -8.02 -21.51
C PRO A 278 2.77 -8.42 -22.33
N ALA A 279 2.93 -9.40 -23.22
CA ALA A 279 1.85 -9.85 -24.09
C ALA A 279 0.63 -10.24 -23.24
N ASN A 280 -0.54 -9.70 -23.57
CA ASN A 280 -1.81 -9.89 -22.84
C ASN A 280 -1.90 -9.29 -21.42
N ALA A 281 -0.96 -8.43 -21.00
CA ALA A 281 -1.07 -7.74 -19.71
C ALA A 281 -2.08 -6.58 -19.74
N LEU A 282 -2.87 -6.48 -18.67
CA LEU A 282 -3.73 -5.33 -18.41
C LEU A 282 -2.90 -4.23 -17.75
N THR A 283 -2.88 -3.04 -18.36
CA THR A 283 -2.04 -1.92 -17.91
C THR A 283 -2.89 -0.76 -17.41
N CYS A 284 -2.48 -0.14 -16.30
CA CYS A 284 -2.99 1.16 -15.86
C CYS A 284 -1.86 2.04 -15.31
N LEU A 285 -2.11 3.34 -15.26
CA LEU A 285 -1.21 4.34 -14.69
C LEU A 285 -1.79 4.87 -13.38
N MET A 286 -0.96 4.94 -12.34
CA MET A 286 -1.26 5.54 -11.04
C MET A 286 -0.60 6.91 -11.00
N HIS A 287 -1.34 7.95 -11.38
CA HIS A 287 -0.85 9.33 -11.49
C HIS A 287 -1.03 10.09 -10.17
N PHE A 288 -0.08 10.96 -9.86
CA PHE A 288 -0.05 11.71 -8.61
C PHE A 288 -0.14 13.21 -8.88
N SER A 289 -1.16 13.86 -8.29
CA SER A 289 -1.40 15.29 -8.48
C SER A 289 -2.10 15.91 -7.27
N SER A 290 -1.91 17.20 -7.07
CA SER A 290 -2.74 18.00 -6.15
C SER A 290 -3.95 18.65 -6.85
N ASP A 291 -4.01 18.58 -8.19
CA ASP A 291 -5.10 19.15 -8.97
C ASP A 291 -6.40 18.34 -8.79
N THR A 292 -7.40 18.97 -8.20
CA THR A 292 -8.70 18.35 -7.95
C THR A 292 -9.53 18.19 -9.22
N ARG A 293 -9.23 18.94 -10.28
CA ARG A 293 -10.00 18.99 -11.54
C ARG A 293 -9.51 18.00 -12.58
N LEU A 294 -8.44 17.26 -12.28
CA LEU A 294 -7.90 16.24 -13.19
C LEU A 294 -8.90 15.10 -13.43
N ALA A 295 -9.81 14.86 -12.46
CA ALA A 295 -10.93 13.94 -12.62
C ALA A 295 -11.96 14.44 -13.65
N ASP A 296 -12.18 15.74 -13.78
CA ASP A 296 -13.24 16.29 -14.64
C ASP A 296 -12.82 16.40 -16.12
N LYS A 297 -11.55 16.11 -16.45
CA LYS A 297 -11.01 16.20 -17.80
C LYS A 297 -11.32 14.94 -18.62
N TYR A 298 -12.08 15.12 -19.70
CA TYR A 298 -12.44 14.07 -20.66
C TYR A 298 -11.28 13.72 -21.58
N GLY A 299 -10.48 12.71 -21.21
CA GLY A 299 -9.38 12.20 -22.04
C GLY A 299 -8.11 13.03 -21.93
N LEU A 300 -7.26 12.70 -20.96
CA LEU A 300 -5.94 13.30 -20.78
C LEU A 300 -4.97 12.75 -21.82
N LYS A 301 -4.07 13.56 -22.37
CA LYS A 301 -2.97 13.01 -23.17
C LYS A 301 -1.83 12.62 -22.25
N ARG A 302 -1.08 11.58 -22.61
CA ARG A 302 0.05 11.10 -21.80
C ARG A 302 1.11 12.18 -21.48
N PRO A 303 1.45 13.12 -22.40
CA PRO A 303 2.37 14.22 -22.07
C PRO A 303 1.85 15.16 -20.96
N ASP A 304 0.53 15.31 -20.82
CA ASP A 304 -0.09 16.21 -19.83
C ASP A 304 0.13 15.73 -18.38
N LEU A 305 0.49 14.45 -18.21
CA LEU A 305 0.77 13.83 -16.91
C LEU A 305 2.03 14.39 -16.25
N SER A 306 2.95 14.97 -17.03
CA SER A 306 4.19 15.58 -16.54
C SER A 306 3.98 16.70 -15.51
N ASN A 307 2.79 17.34 -15.51
CA ASN A 307 2.39 18.37 -14.55
C ASN A 307 2.10 17.83 -13.13
N GLY A 308 2.15 16.50 -12.93
CA GLY A 308 1.96 15.88 -11.63
C GLY A 308 3.13 16.09 -10.66
N PHE A 309 3.00 15.53 -9.47
CA PHE A 309 4.06 15.51 -8.46
C PHE A 309 4.29 14.09 -7.95
N LEU A 310 5.48 13.55 -8.23
CA LEU A 310 5.88 12.23 -7.76
C LEU A 310 7.07 12.36 -6.78
N PRO A 311 6.87 12.08 -5.48
CA PRO A 311 7.94 12.11 -4.49
C PRO A 311 8.97 11.00 -4.71
N SER A 312 10.24 11.32 -4.48
CA SER A 312 11.36 10.38 -4.69
C SER A 312 11.32 9.13 -3.79
N SER A 313 10.75 9.23 -2.59
CA SER A 313 10.60 8.12 -1.64
C SER A 313 9.25 7.41 -1.70
N LEU A 314 8.31 7.88 -2.55
CA LEU A 314 6.97 7.28 -2.60
C LEU A 314 7.04 5.84 -3.10
N PHE A 315 7.83 5.59 -4.15
CA PHE A 315 7.96 4.25 -4.71
C PHE A 315 8.54 3.25 -3.71
N SER A 316 9.62 3.61 -3.00
CA SER A 316 10.25 2.74 -2.00
C SER A 316 9.34 2.47 -0.80
N SER A 317 8.58 3.47 -0.36
CA SER A 317 7.60 3.33 0.73
C SER A 317 6.43 2.41 0.34
N VAL A 318 5.89 2.59 -0.86
CA VAL A 318 4.84 1.72 -1.42
C VAL A 318 5.34 0.31 -1.61
N LEU A 319 6.58 0.16 -2.10
CA LEU A 319 7.23 -1.12 -2.29
C LEU A 319 7.38 -1.89 -0.98
N GLY A 320 7.78 -1.21 0.11
CA GLY A 320 7.89 -1.83 1.42
C GLY A 320 6.57 -2.40 1.93
N GLN A 321 5.49 -1.63 1.82
CA GLN A 321 4.15 -2.08 2.22
C GLN A 321 3.61 -3.19 1.30
N ALA A 322 3.85 -3.10 -0.01
CA ALA A 322 3.48 -4.14 -0.97
C ALA A 322 4.27 -5.44 -0.71
N MET A 323 5.53 -5.35 -0.28
CA MET A 323 6.35 -6.50 0.10
C MET A 323 5.81 -7.19 1.35
N VAL A 324 5.38 -6.44 2.37
CA VAL A 324 4.68 -7.00 3.53
C VAL A 324 3.45 -7.82 3.10
N TRP A 325 2.68 -7.30 2.14
CA TRP A 325 1.52 -8.00 1.60
C TRP A 325 1.88 -9.25 0.80
N ASN A 326 2.90 -9.17 -0.07
CA ASN A 326 3.39 -10.30 -0.86
C ASN A 326 3.76 -11.47 0.06
N GLN A 327 4.56 -11.21 1.11
CA GLN A 327 5.00 -12.25 2.04
C GLN A 327 3.88 -12.86 2.89
N SER A 328 2.76 -12.13 3.06
CA SER A 328 1.61 -12.58 3.85
C SER A 328 0.58 -13.37 3.04
N THR A 329 0.63 -13.29 1.71
CA THR A 329 -0.41 -13.82 0.82
C THR A 329 0.11 -14.69 -0.32
N SER A 330 1.41 -14.67 -0.60
CA SER A 330 2.02 -15.39 -1.70
C SER A 330 3.31 -16.10 -1.26
N GLY A 331 3.52 -17.29 -1.82
CA GLY A 331 4.80 -18.03 -1.70
C GLY A 331 5.82 -17.67 -2.79
N MET A 332 5.52 -16.74 -3.69
CA MET A 332 6.47 -16.36 -4.76
C MET A 332 7.53 -15.38 -4.26
N GLU A 333 8.78 -15.67 -4.61
CA GLU A 333 9.87 -14.74 -4.39
C GLU A 333 9.72 -13.48 -5.26
N PRO A 334 9.78 -12.30 -4.64
CA PRO A 334 9.67 -11.03 -5.35
C PRO A 334 10.97 -10.68 -6.06
N GLN A 335 10.88 -9.92 -7.15
CA GLN A 335 12.04 -9.30 -7.80
C GLN A 335 11.94 -7.79 -7.62
N LEU A 336 12.95 -7.20 -6.97
CA LEU A 336 12.91 -5.82 -6.51
C LEU A 336 14.09 -5.04 -7.06
N SER A 337 13.82 -3.86 -7.61
CA SER A 337 14.82 -2.86 -7.95
C SER A 337 14.33 -1.46 -7.59
N LYS A 338 15.19 -0.46 -7.74
CA LYS A 338 14.90 0.93 -7.32
C LYS A 338 13.66 1.53 -7.96
N ARG A 339 13.31 1.09 -9.19
CA ARG A 339 12.22 1.67 -9.99
C ARG A 339 11.27 0.61 -10.58
N LYS A 340 11.50 -0.66 -10.30
CA LYS A 340 10.74 -1.79 -10.86
C LYS A 340 10.57 -2.83 -9.78
N ALA A 341 9.38 -3.41 -9.70
CA ALA A 341 9.09 -4.50 -8.77
C ALA A 341 8.16 -5.50 -9.43
N ILE A 342 8.51 -6.77 -9.35
CA ILE A 342 7.64 -7.89 -9.69
C ILE A 342 7.23 -8.55 -8.39
N LEU A 343 5.93 -8.49 -8.12
CA LEU A 343 5.30 -8.93 -6.89
C LEU A 343 4.08 -9.78 -7.22
N SER A 344 3.50 -10.37 -6.17
CA SER A 344 2.27 -11.13 -6.25
C SER A 344 1.42 -10.92 -5.01
N PHE A 345 0.11 -10.75 -5.21
CA PHE A 345 -0.87 -10.81 -4.13
C PHE A 345 -1.70 -12.07 -4.36
N GLY A 346 -1.56 -13.07 -3.49
CA GLY A 346 -2.00 -14.43 -3.82
C GLY A 346 -1.29 -14.96 -5.07
N GLN A 347 -2.05 -15.43 -6.05
CA GLN A 347 -1.54 -15.89 -7.36
C GLN A 347 -1.44 -14.78 -8.40
N HIS A 348 -1.91 -13.56 -8.08
CA HIS A 348 -1.96 -12.48 -9.03
C HIS A 348 -0.60 -11.80 -9.12
N LYS A 349 0.23 -12.25 -10.08
CA LYS A 349 1.51 -11.62 -10.40
C LYS A 349 1.28 -10.30 -11.11
N PHE A 350 2.04 -9.29 -10.72
CA PHE A 350 2.03 -7.98 -11.36
C PHE A 350 3.42 -7.36 -11.36
N LEU A 351 3.61 -6.43 -12.29
CA LEU A 351 4.80 -5.61 -12.44
C LEU A 351 4.43 -4.17 -12.14
N LEU A 352 5.10 -3.56 -11.18
CA LEU A 352 4.97 -2.15 -10.82
C LEU A 352 6.25 -1.41 -11.22
N ARG A 353 6.11 -0.30 -11.93
CA ARG A 353 7.24 0.50 -12.44
C ARG A 353 7.06 1.97 -12.13
N GLU A 354 8.12 2.65 -11.72
CA GLU A 354 8.15 4.09 -11.52
C GLU A 354 8.48 4.83 -12.83
N LEU A 355 7.61 5.75 -13.26
CA LEU A 355 7.80 6.60 -14.45
C LEU A 355 7.97 8.07 -14.01
N LYS A 356 9.22 8.46 -13.72
CA LYS A 356 9.55 9.78 -13.14
C LYS A 356 9.23 10.99 -14.01
N GLN A 357 9.27 10.84 -15.33
CA GLN A 357 8.94 11.92 -16.28
C GLN A 357 7.43 12.18 -16.31
N GLU A 358 6.64 11.12 -16.26
CA GLU A 358 5.18 11.13 -16.33
C GLU A 358 4.52 11.24 -14.95
N LYS A 359 5.33 11.30 -13.89
CA LYS A 359 4.91 11.47 -12.49
C LYS A 359 3.88 10.41 -12.05
N CYS A 360 4.06 9.17 -12.49
CA CYS A 360 3.14 8.08 -12.23
C CYS A 360 3.85 6.76 -11.93
N PHE A 361 3.10 5.79 -11.39
CA PHE A 361 3.48 4.39 -11.43
C PHE A 361 2.73 3.69 -12.55
N GLN A 362 3.42 2.85 -13.31
CA GLN A 362 2.80 1.97 -14.28
C GLN A 362 2.63 0.59 -13.68
N LEU A 363 1.39 0.10 -13.70
CA LEU A 363 1.03 -1.22 -13.21
C LEU A 363 0.65 -2.10 -14.40
N HIS A 364 1.35 -3.21 -14.55
CA HIS A 364 0.98 -4.29 -15.44
C HIS A 364 0.50 -5.49 -14.63
N VAL A 365 -0.77 -5.85 -14.81
CA VAL A 365 -1.34 -7.05 -14.20
C VAL A 365 -1.24 -8.20 -15.19
N LEU A 366 -0.56 -9.27 -14.77
CA LEU A 366 -0.24 -10.43 -15.61
C LEU A 366 -1.30 -11.54 -15.50
N VAL A 367 -2.49 -11.20 -15.01
CA VAL A 367 -3.62 -12.11 -14.82
C VAL A 367 -4.90 -11.55 -15.45
N LYS A 368 -5.89 -12.41 -15.68
CA LYS A 368 -7.15 -12.07 -16.35
C LYS A 368 -8.02 -11.05 -15.59
N ASN A 369 -7.86 -10.92 -14.27
CA ASN A 369 -8.65 -10.01 -13.44
C ASN A 369 -7.74 -9.03 -12.66
N PRO A 370 -7.71 -7.73 -13.03
CA PRO A 370 -6.81 -6.76 -12.45
C PRO A 370 -7.31 -6.14 -11.13
N LYS A 371 -8.60 -6.32 -10.80
CA LYS A 371 -9.29 -5.54 -9.76
C LYS A 371 -8.68 -5.71 -8.38
N HIS A 372 -8.36 -6.95 -7.99
CA HIS A 372 -7.80 -7.22 -6.67
C HIS A 372 -6.43 -6.59 -6.48
N VAL A 373 -5.56 -6.70 -7.49
CA VAL A 373 -4.23 -6.07 -7.48
C VAL A 373 -4.36 -4.55 -7.45
N LEU A 374 -5.25 -4.00 -8.28
CA LEU A 374 -5.45 -2.56 -8.37
C LEU A 374 -5.98 -1.97 -7.06
N GLU A 375 -7.08 -2.48 -6.53
CA GLU A 375 -7.68 -1.97 -5.28
C GLU A 375 -6.71 -2.13 -4.10
N ARG A 376 -5.93 -3.21 -4.09
CA ARG A 376 -4.86 -3.42 -3.11
C ARG A 376 -3.80 -2.32 -3.18
N LEU A 377 -3.22 -2.13 -4.36
CA LEU A 377 -2.18 -1.11 -4.56
C LEU A 377 -2.73 0.28 -4.30
N ARG A 378 -3.97 0.56 -4.73
CA ARG A 378 -4.69 1.81 -4.44
C ARG A 378 -4.75 2.06 -2.95
N SER A 379 -5.14 1.06 -2.15
CA SER A 379 -5.20 1.15 -0.69
C SER A 379 -3.82 1.38 -0.06
N ILE A 380 -2.79 0.64 -0.48
CA ILE A 380 -1.41 0.81 0.00
C ILE A 380 -0.91 2.22 -0.29
N VAL A 381 -1.01 2.65 -1.55
CA VAL A 381 -0.55 3.96 -1.99
C VAL A 381 -1.30 5.08 -1.27
N SER A 382 -2.62 4.97 -1.11
CA SER A 382 -3.41 5.96 -0.39
C SER A 382 -3.02 6.07 1.08
N THR A 383 -2.70 4.94 1.73
CA THR A 383 -2.22 4.93 3.13
C THR A 383 -0.87 5.62 3.28
N VAL A 384 0.06 5.35 2.36
CA VAL A 384 1.39 6.00 2.34
C VAL A 384 1.24 7.51 2.10
N ILE A 385 0.38 7.90 1.15
CA ILE A 385 0.11 9.32 0.85
C ILE A 385 -0.53 10.03 2.04
N ALA A 386 -1.54 9.44 2.68
CA ALA A 386 -2.20 10.04 3.83
C ALA A 386 -1.24 10.30 5.00
N THR A 387 -0.24 9.43 5.15
CA THR A 387 0.78 9.54 6.21
C THR A 387 1.83 10.60 5.91
N CYS A 388 2.26 10.71 4.65
CA CYS A 388 3.41 11.53 4.27
C CYS A 388 3.04 12.87 3.62
N MET A 389 1.95 12.92 2.86
CA MET A 389 1.61 14.02 1.93
C MET A 389 0.09 14.19 1.79
N PRO A 390 -0.59 14.81 2.77
CA PRO A 390 -2.05 14.83 2.83
C PRO A 390 -2.73 15.55 1.65
N ASN A 391 -2.01 16.44 0.96
CA ASN A 391 -2.54 17.18 -0.19
C ASN A 391 -2.33 16.48 -1.54
N LEU A 392 -1.53 15.40 -1.57
CA LEU A 392 -1.30 14.65 -2.79
C LEU A 392 -2.46 13.67 -3.01
N ARG A 393 -2.91 13.51 -4.25
CA ARG A 393 -3.98 12.59 -4.62
C ARG A 393 -3.49 11.57 -5.63
N LEU A 394 -4.09 10.38 -5.56
CA LEU A 394 -3.89 9.30 -6.50
C LEU A 394 -5.05 9.27 -7.51
N HIS A 395 -4.72 9.29 -8.80
CA HIS A 395 -5.65 9.08 -9.90
C HIS A 395 -5.26 7.83 -10.69
N ILE A 396 -6.19 6.91 -10.89
CA ILE A 396 -5.97 5.71 -11.70
C ILE A 396 -6.43 6.00 -13.12
N LEU A 397 -5.52 5.90 -14.08
CA LEU A 397 -5.76 6.21 -15.48
C LEU A 397 -5.61 4.95 -16.33
N LEU A 398 -6.54 4.75 -17.26
CA LEU A 398 -6.53 3.67 -18.26
C LEU A 398 -6.20 4.24 -19.64
N GLU A 399 -5.32 3.57 -20.37
CA GLU A 399 -4.92 3.98 -21.72
C GLU A 399 -5.96 3.49 -22.75
N SER A 400 -6.38 4.39 -23.65
CA SER A 400 -7.24 4.11 -24.81
C SER A 400 -6.79 4.96 -26.00
N GLY A 401 -6.07 4.31 -26.92
CA GLY A 401 -5.40 5.01 -28.03
C GLY A 401 -4.44 6.09 -27.50
N PRO A 402 -4.55 7.36 -27.93
CA PRO A 402 -3.69 8.45 -27.47
C PRO A 402 -4.16 9.08 -26.14
N HIS A 403 -5.30 8.67 -25.61
CA HIS A 403 -5.90 9.27 -24.42
C HIS A 403 -5.79 8.36 -23.19
N CYS A 404 -5.80 8.98 -22.03
CA CYS A 404 -5.84 8.37 -20.71
C CYS A 404 -7.15 8.79 -20.03
N VAL A 405 -7.88 7.82 -19.50
CA VAL A 405 -9.20 8.04 -18.89
C VAL A 405 -9.15 7.67 -17.41
N ASN A 406 -9.70 8.53 -16.57
CA ASN A 406 -9.79 8.27 -15.14
C ASN A 406 -10.79 7.15 -14.86
N LEU A 407 -10.35 6.10 -14.15
CA LEU A 407 -11.15 4.93 -13.83
C LEU A 407 -12.40 5.27 -13.00
N ASP A 408 -12.30 6.15 -12.00
CA ASP A 408 -13.43 6.48 -11.14
C ASP A 408 -14.54 7.19 -11.93
N VAL A 409 -14.15 8.05 -12.89
CA VAL A 409 -15.07 8.75 -13.79
C VAL A 409 -15.72 7.79 -14.78
N LEU A 410 -14.92 6.88 -15.35
CA LEU A 410 -15.43 5.83 -16.22
C LEU A 410 -16.47 4.96 -15.48
N ILE A 411 -16.20 4.57 -14.24
CA ILE A 411 -17.15 3.81 -13.41
C ILE A 411 -18.42 4.62 -13.19
N SER A 412 -18.33 5.91 -12.82
CA SER A 412 -19.50 6.79 -12.64
C SER A 412 -20.37 6.84 -13.90
N ARG A 413 -19.76 7.03 -15.07
CA ARG A 413 -20.48 7.10 -16.35
C ARG A 413 -21.15 5.79 -16.72
N VAL A 414 -20.48 4.66 -16.53
CA VAL A 414 -21.06 3.34 -16.77
C VAL A 414 -22.21 3.07 -15.80
N ASP A 415 -22.09 3.46 -14.53
CA ASP A 415 -23.15 3.34 -13.53
C ASP A 415 -24.35 4.25 -13.88
N GLU A 416 -24.11 5.46 -14.40
CA GLU A 416 -25.12 6.41 -14.91
C GLU A 416 -25.79 5.98 -16.24
N GLN A 417 -25.34 4.88 -16.86
CA GLN A 417 -25.73 4.46 -18.22
C GLN A 417 -25.52 5.57 -19.27
N ALA A 418 -24.43 6.33 -19.15
CA ALA A 418 -24.12 7.47 -20.01
C ALA A 418 -22.89 7.21 -20.90
N ASP A 419 -22.90 7.84 -22.08
CA ASP A 419 -21.75 7.90 -22.99
C ASP A 419 -20.64 8.81 -22.44
N MET A 420 -19.42 8.66 -22.94
CA MET A 420 -18.26 9.40 -22.44
C MET A 420 -17.38 9.93 -23.57
N TRP A 421 -16.92 11.18 -23.42
CA TRP A 421 -16.02 11.83 -24.36
C TRP A 421 -14.54 11.51 -24.05
N PHE A 422 -13.78 11.23 -25.10
CA PHE A 422 -12.35 10.93 -25.09
C PHE A 422 -11.67 11.98 -25.98
N GLY A 423 -11.31 13.13 -25.40
CA GLY A 423 -10.94 14.29 -26.19
C GLY A 423 -12.12 14.76 -27.06
N SER A 424 -11.98 14.67 -28.39
CA SER A 424 -13.01 15.04 -29.35
C SER A 424 -13.91 13.89 -29.82
N GLU A 425 -13.65 12.66 -29.38
CA GLU A 425 -14.41 11.47 -29.81
C GLU A 425 -15.41 11.05 -28.72
N LEU A 426 -16.67 10.84 -29.09
CA LEU A 426 -17.68 10.24 -28.21
C LEU A 426 -17.57 8.72 -28.27
N ARG A 427 -17.50 8.07 -27.12
CA ARG A 427 -17.57 6.60 -26.97
C ARG A 427 -18.90 6.23 -26.36
N THR A 428 -19.58 5.31 -27.03
CA THR A 428 -20.87 4.79 -26.56
C THR A 428 -20.71 3.89 -25.35
N LEU A 429 -21.74 3.76 -24.52
CA LEU A 429 -21.74 2.88 -23.35
C LEU A 429 -21.31 1.43 -23.66
N GLU A 430 -21.74 0.88 -24.78
CA GLU A 430 -21.39 -0.49 -25.19
C GLU A 430 -19.91 -0.61 -25.58
N GLU A 431 -19.33 0.42 -26.19
CA GLU A 431 -17.89 0.47 -26.47
C GLU A 431 -17.08 0.56 -25.17
N LEU A 432 -17.50 1.40 -24.22
CA LEU A 432 -16.87 1.53 -22.91
C LEU A 432 -16.89 0.20 -22.15
N LYS A 433 -18.06 -0.47 -22.11
CA LYS A 433 -18.22 -1.77 -21.46
C LYS A 433 -17.36 -2.84 -22.12
N ARG A 434 -17.23 -2.83 -23.45
CA ARG A 434 -16.44 -3.79 -24.22
C ARG A 434 -14.93 -3.58 -24.02
N GLU A 435 -14.45 -2.35 -24.13
CA GLU A 435 -13.02 -2.01 -24.06
C GLU A 435 -12.47 -2.15 -22.63
N PHE A 436 -13.21 -1.65 -21.64
CA PHE A 436 -12.75 -1.61 -20.24
C PHE A 436 -13.35 -2.70 -19.36
N ARG A 437 -14.02 -3.71 -19.94
CA ARG A 437 -14.62 -4.85 -19.23
C ARG A 437 -13.78 -5.40 -18.07
N PRO A 438 -12.44 -5.59 -18.21
CA PRO A 438 -11.64 -6.15 -17.12
C PRO A 438 -11.50 -5.23 -15.90
N TRP A 439 -11.57 -3.91 -16.11
CA TRP A 439 -11.42 -2.89 -15.07
C TRP A 439 -12.75 -2.49 -14.45
N LEU A 440 -13.83 -2.58 -15.22
CA LEU A 440 -15.16 -2.26 -14.74
C LEU A 440 -15.59 -3.27 -13.68
N PRO A 441 -16.18 -2.82 -12.55
CA PRO A 441 -16.52 -3.68 -11.44
C PRO A 441 -17.55 -4.74 -11.88
N SER A 442 -17.24 -6.02 -11.65
CA SER A 442 -18.12 -7.16 -11.99
C SER A 442 -19.08 -7.34 -10.83
N LYS A 443 -20.09 -6.47 -10.79
CA LYS A 443 -20.96 -6.32 -9.62
C LYS A 443 -22.19 -7.24 -9.68
N ASP A 444 -22.15 -8.30 -10.49
CA ASP A 444 -23.25 -9.25 -10.59
C ASP A 444 -22.99 -10.46 -9.69
N LEU A 445 -24.03 -10.87 -8.96
CA LEU A 445 -24.01 -12.08 -8.16
C LEU A 445 -23.76 -13.26 -9.09
N LEU A 446 -22.81 -14.12 -8.73
CA LEU A 446 -22.59 -15.37 -9.45
C LEU A 446 -23.77 -16.31 -9.21
N SER A 447 -24.00 -17.21 -10.17
CA SER A 447 -24.99 -18.27 -10.04
C SER A 447 -24.62 -19.31 -8.98
N ALA A 448 -23.34 -19.40 -8.60
CA ALA A 448 -22.84 -20.28 -7.56
C ALA A 448 -21.55 -19.75 -6.93
N TYR A 449 -21.32 -20.08 -5.66
CA TYR A 449 -20.08 -19.83 -4.92
C TYR A 449 -19.57 -21.11 -4.25
N ASP A 450 -18.26 -21.24 -4.11
CA ASP A 450 -17.64 -22.31 -3.33
C ASP A 450 -17.67 -21.98 -1.83
N ILE A 451 -17.35 -20.73 -1.50
CA ILE A 451 -17.18 -20.26 -0.12
C ILE A 451 -17.92 -18.94 0.07
N PHE A 452 -18.76 -18.88 1.11
CA PHE A 452 -19.30 -17.65 1.65
C PHE A 452 -18.52 -17.24 2.89
N VAL A 453 -17.99 -16.02 2.96
CA VAL A 453 -17.32 -15.51 4.17
C VAL A 453 -18.25 -14.55 4.90
N SER A 454 -18.60 -14.90 6.14
CA SER A 454 -19.48 -14.11 7.01
C SER A 454 -18.64 -13.46 8.11
N TYR A 455 -18.64 -12.13 8.22
CA TYR A 455 -17.77 -11.42 9.16
C TYR A 455 -18.32 -10.07 9.58
N ARG A 456 -17.77 -9.53 10.67
CA ARG A 456 -18.09 -8.19 11.12
C ARG A 456 -17.17 -7.16 10.51
N HIS A 457 -17.72 -6.06 9.99
CA HIS A 457 -16.90 -4.90 9.60
C HIS A 457 -16.26 -4.27 10.85
N GLY A 458 -14.95 -4.38 10.93
CA GLY A 458 -14.07 -3.80 11.94
C GLY A 458 -12.60 -3.93 11.49
N ASP A 459 -11.68 -3.24 12.14
CA ASP A 459 -10.29 -3.11 11.67
C ASP A 459 -9.63 -4.47 11.44
N PHE A 460 -9.68 -5.35 12.44
CA PHE A 460 -9.04 -6.67 12.37
C PHE A 460 -9.80 -7.68 11.48
N ASP A 461 -11.10 -7.87 11.71
CA ASP A 461 -11.90 -8.88 10.99
C ASP A 461 -11.95 -8.61 9.49
N SER A 462 -12.05 -7.34 9.09
CA SER A 462 -12.02 -6.95 7.68
C SER A 462 -10.66 -7.23 7.06
N GLU A 463 -9.55 -6.94 7.77
CA GLU A 463 -8.21 -7.26 7.30
C GLU A 463 -7.98 -8.77 7.16
N LEU A 464 -8.42 -9.54 8.16
CA LEU A 464 -8.34 -10.99 8.20
C LEU A 464 -9.05 -11.61 7.01
N VAL A 465 -10.35 -11.30 6.83
CA VAL A 465 -11.15 -11.81 5.71
C VAL A 465 -10.55 -11.41 4.39
N ARG A 466 -10.13 -10.16 4.26
CA ARG A 466 -9.55 -9.64 3.03
C ARG A 466 -8.24 -10.35 2.65
N LYS A 467 -7.33 -10.60 3.60
CA LYS A 467 -6.09 -11.36 3.37
C LYS A 467 -6.37 -12.83 3.05
N THR A 468 -7.28 -13.45 3.80
CA THR A 468 -7.70 -14.83 3.54
C THR A 468 -8.38 -14.98 2.18
N TYR A 469 -9.22 -14.01 1.78
CA TYR A 469 -9.82 -13.95 0.44
C TYR A 469 -8.76 -13.91 -0.65
N ASP A 470 -7.73 -13.06 -0.53
CA ASP A 470 -6.65 -12.96 -1.52
C ASP A 470 -5.92 -14.31 -1.69
N VAL A 471 -5.72 -15.07 -0.60
CA VAL A 471 -5.13 -16.41 -0.63
C VAL A 471 -6.11 -17.45 -1.21
N LEU A 472 -7.40 -17.39 -0.85
CA LEU A 472 -8.42 -18.33 -1.32
C LEU A 472 -8.74 -18.16 -2.81
N ALA A 473 -8.81 -16.92 -3.30
CA ALA A 473 -8.98 -16.60 -4.72
C ALA A 473 -7.83 -17.15 -5.58
N SER A 474 -6.70 -17.44 -4.93
CA SER A 474 -5.53 -18.11 -5.50
C SER A 474 -5.65 -19.64 -5.50
N GLN A 475 -6.73 -20.23 -5.02
CA GLN A 475 -6.81 -21.69 -4.95
C GLN A 475 -7.56 -22.25 -6.16
N VAL A 476 -7.26 -23.50 -6.49
CA VAL A 476 -7.96 -24.24 -7.54
C VAL A 476 -8.64 -25.47 -6.95
N VAL A 477 -9.78 -25.84 -7.54
CA VAL A 477 -10.61 -26.97 -7.13
C VAL A 477 -11.08 -27.79 -8.32
N GLY A 478 -11.33 -29.08 -8.06
CA GLY A 478 -11.82 -30.04 -9.03
C GLY A 478 -10.79 -30.46 -10.09
N PRO A 479 -11.14 -31.47 -10.91
CA PRO A 479 -10.23 -32.05 -11.90
C PRO A 479 -9.88 -31.09 -13.05
N THR A 480 -10.76 -30.12 -13.35
CA THR A 480 -10.51 -29.07 -14.35
C THR A 480 -9.64 -27.92 -13.83
N ARG A 481 -9.23 -27.97 -12.55
CA ARG A 481 -8.44 -26.92 -11.89
C ARG A 481 -9.03 -25.52 -12.06
N ARG A 482 -10.35 -25.40 -11.91
CA ARG A 482 -11.00 -24.08 -11.91
C ARG A 482 -10.65 -23.31 -10.63
N GLY A 483 -10.67 -21.98 -10.70
CA GLY A 483 -10.52 -21.12 -9.54
C GLY A 483 -11.64 -21.32 -8.52
N VAL A 484 -11.34 -21.02 -7.25
CA VAL A 484 -12.33 -20.99 -6.17
C VAL A 484 -13.11 -19.68 -6.23
N GLU A 485 -14.44 -19.78 -6.31
CA GLU A 485 -15.34 -18.63 -6.29
C GLU A 485 -15.74 -18.32 -4.85
N VAL A 486 -15.28 -17.17 -4.34
CA VAL A 486 -15.54 -16.72 -2.97
C VAL A 486 -16.51 -15.54 -3.00
N PHE A 487 -17.58 -15.61 -2.20
CA PHE A 487 -18.41 -14.45 -1.92
C PHE A 487 -17.73 -13.60 -0.83
N TYR A 488 -17.31 -12.41 -1.22
CA TYR A 488 -16.80 -11.35 -0.36
C TYR A 488 -17.56 -10.07 -0.67
N ASP A 489 -18.25 -9.55 0.34
CA ASP A 489 -19.22 -8.46 0.24
C ASP A 489 -18.65 -7.17 -0.38
N GLN A 490 -17.44 -6.76 0.00
CA GLN A 490 -16.74 -5.59 -0.55
C GLN A 490 -16.44 -5.72 -2.05
N VAL A 491 -16.46 -6.94 -2.59
CA VAL A 491 -16.23 -7.21 -4.02
C VAL A 491 -17.53 -7.42 -4.78
N ARG A 492 -18.57 -7.94 -4.13
CA ARG A 492 -19.78 -8.46 -4.81
C ARG A 492 -21.04 -7.63 -4.61
N LEU A 493 -21.10 -6.72 -3.63
CA LEU A 493 -22.32 -5.95 -3.32
C LEU A 493 -22.33 -4.54 -3.97
N LYS A 494 -23.52 -4.06 -4.34
CA LYS A 494 -23.76 -2.73 -4.96
C LYS A 494 -24.36 -1.75 -3.95
N PRO A 495 -23.89 -0.49 -3.88
CA PRO A 495 -24.64 0.59 -3.25
C PRO A 495 -26.02 0.75 -3.92
N GLY A 496 -27.07 0.95 -3.12
CA GLY A 496 -28.44 1.14 -3.63
C GLY A 496 -29.25 -0.14 -3.90
N ARG A 497 -28.68 -1.34 -3.71
CA ARG A 497 -29.45 -2.59 -3.67
C ARG A 497 -29.82 -2.98 -2.24
N ARG A 498 -30.84 -3.83 -2.09
CA ARG A 498 -31.19 -4.48 -0.83
C ARG A 498 -30.07 -5.43 -0.41
N PHE A 499 -29.16 -4.90 0.41
CA PHE A 499 -27.96 -5.57 0.92
C PHE A 499 -28.28 -6.94 1.53
N ASP A 500 -29.37 -7.00 2.28
CA ASP A 500 -29.91 -8.18 2.91
C ASP A 500 -30.24 -9.31 1.92
N LEU A 501 -30.97 -9.01 0.85
CA LEU A 501 -31.31 -10.01 -0.16
C LEU A 501 -30.09 -10.51 -0.93
N ASP A 502 -29.14 -9.64 -1.25
CA ASP A 502 -28.00 -10.02 -2.07
C ASP A 502 -27.09 -11.01 -1.34
N PHE A 503 -26.79 -10.81 -0.04
CA PHE A 503 -26.01 -11.78 0.72
C PHE A 503 -26.79 -13.07 0.98
N MET A 504 -28.10 -13.00 1.25
CA MET A 504 -28.90 -14.20 1.49
C MET A 504 -29.01 -15.08 0.24
N ASN A 505 -29.17 -14.48 -0.95
CA ASN A 505 -29.11 -15.21 -2.22
C ASN A 505 -27.71 -15.78 -2.49
N ALA A 506 -26.64 -15.04 -2.19
CA ALA A 506 -25.29 -15.54 -2.35
C ALA A 506 -25.01 -16.75 -1.44
N LEU A 507 -25.43 -16.68 -0.18
CA LEU A 507 -25.27 -17.77 0.78
C LEU A 507 -26.09 -19.01 0.37
N LEU A 508 -27.30 -18.83 -0.16
CA LEU A 508 -28.12 -19.92 -0.70
C LEU A 508 -27.42 -20.66 -1.86
N CYS A 509 -26.67 -19.94 -2.68
CA CYS A 509 -25.92 -20.49 -3.81
C CYS A 509 -24.47 -20.90 -3.45
N SER A 510 -24.12 -20.91 -2.17
CA SER A 510 -22.78 -21.25 -1.69
C SER A 510 -22.67 -22.70 -1.27
N THR A 511 -21.52 -23.33 -1.54
CA THR A 511 -21.26 -24.73 -1.16
C THR A 511 -20.92 -24.86 0.33
N GLY A 512 -20.15 -23.93 0.87
CA GLY A 512 -19.90 -23.84 2.31
C GLY A 512 -19.76 -22.41 2.81
N ALA A 513 -19.80 -22.25 4.13
CA ALA A 513 -19.68 -20.95 4.79
C ALA A 513 -18.56 -20.92 5.84
N VAL A 514 -17.90 -19.76 5.94
CA VAL A 514 -16.82 -19.49 6.89
C VAL A 514 -17.22 -18.28 7.74
N PRO A 515 -17.90 -18.49 8.88
CA PRO A 515 -18.22 -17.41 9.81
C PRO A 515 -17.03 -17.05 10.69
N ILE A 516 -16.66 -15.77 10.70
CA ILE A 516 -15.64 -15.21 11.59
C ILE A 516 -16.31 -14.85 12.91
N VAL A 517 -16.04 -15.64 13.95
CA VAL A 517 -16.58 -15.44 15.30
C VAL A 517 -15.48 -14.81 16.16
N SER A 518 -15.40 -13.49 16.12
CA SER A 518 -14.43 -12.71 16.90
C SER A 518 -15.05 -12.11 18.15
N LEU A 519 -14.23 -11.74 19.15
CA LEU A 519 -14.72 -10.98 20.31
C LEU A 519 -15.39 -9.65 19.87
N HIS A 520 -14.85 -9.00 18.84
CA HIS A 520 -15.41 -7.77 18.28
C HIS A 520 -16.79 -7.99 17.64
N ALA A 521 -16.96 -9.07 16.88
CA ALA A 521 -18.26 -9.46 16.32
C ALA A 521 -19.32 -9.63 17.42
N LEU A 522 -18.93 -10.15 18.59
CA LEU A 522 -19.83 -10.35 19.71
C LEU A 522 -20.18 -9.06 20.48
N GLU A 523 -19.38 -7.99 20.41
CA GLU A 523 -19.61 -6.75 21.18
C GLU A 523 -20.95 -6.09 20.89
N ARG A 524 -21.38 -6.06 19.62
CA ARG A 524 -22.73 -5.55 19.27
C ARG A 524 -23.81 -6.57 19.60
N MET A 525 -23.54 -7.86 19.42
CA MET A 525 -24.51 -8.92 19.74
C MET A 525 -24.86 -8.99 21.22
N ARG A 526 -23.94 -8.57 22.11
CA ARG A 526 -24.20 -8.41 23.56
C ARG A 526 -25.32 -7.41 23.88
N LYS A 527 -25.60 -6.48 22.98
CA LYS A 527 -26.58 -5.40 23.17
C LYS A 527 -27.93 -5.69 22.48
N ILE A 528 -28.06 -6.84 21.81
CA ILE A 528 -29.30 -7.21 21.13
C ILE A 528 -30.35 -7.62 22.16
N ASP A 529 -31.52 -7.01 22.07
CA ASP A 529 -32.74 -7.39 22.78
C ASP A 529 -33.78 -7.99 21.80
N ARG A 530 -35.01 -8.21 22.28
CA ARG A 530 -36.08 -8.81 21.48
C ARG A 530 -36.55 -7.92 20.32
N ASP A 531 -36.57 -6.61 20.54
CA ASP A 531 -37.21 -5.60 19.66
C ASP A 531 -36.19 -4.83 18.81
N SER A 532 -34.91 -5.12 19.05
CA SER A 532 -33.76 -4.62 18.31
C SER A 532 -33.96 -4.74 16.81
N PRO A 533 -33.49 -3.76 16.02
CA PRO A 533 -33.49 -3.88 14.57
C PRO A 533 -32.66 -5.10 14.15
N GLU A 534 -32.93 -5.57 12.94
CA GLU A 534 -32.23 -6.69 12.34
C GLU A 534 -30.70 -6.48 12.35
N ASP A 535 -29.97 -7.46 12.87
CA ASP A 535 -28.51 -7.51 12.75
C ASP A 535 -28.15 -8.43 11.58
N HIS A 536 -27.59 -7.86 10.51
CA HIS A 536 -27.28 -8.59 9.28
C HIS A 536 -26.30 -9.75 9.49
N LEU A 537 -25.33 -9.62 10.41
CA LEU A 537 -24.39 -10.70 10.71
C LEU A 537 -25.10 -11.85 11.42
N LEU A 538 -26.01 -11.53 12.34
CA LEU A 538 -26.84 -12.55 12.99
C LEU A 538 -27.83 -13.20 12.01
N MET A 539 -28.35 -12.46 11.03
CA MET A 539 -29.16 -13.01 9.94
C MET A 539 -28.36 -14.04 9.12
N GLU A 540 -27.13 -13.71 8.72
CA GLU A 540 -26.24 -14.64 8.03
C GLU A 540 -26.03 -15.91 8.85
N TRP A 541 -25.72 -15.79 10.15
CA TRP A 541 -25.47 -16.95 11.01
C TRP A 541 -26.72 -17.80 11.24
N CYS A 542 -27.89 -17.18 11.37
CA CYS A 542 -29.15 -17.90 11.43
C CYS A 542 -29.40 -18.66 10.13
N LEU A 543 -29.22 -18.02 8.98
CA LEU A 543 -29.42 -18.62 7.67
C LEU A 543 -28.41 -19.74 7.39
N ILE A 544 -27.14 -19.61 7.79
CA ILE A 544 -26.14 -20.68 7.72
C ILE A 544 -26.66 -21.95 8.41
N LEU A 545 -27.15 -21.83 9.65
CA LEU A 545 -27.64 -22.99 10.41
C LEU A 545 -28.88 -23.62 9.75
N GLU A 546 -29.82 -22.82 9.26
CA GLU A 546 -31.00 -23.36 8.55
C GLU A 546 -30.63 -24.04 7.24
N LEU A 547 -29.69 -23.48 6.46
CA LEU A 547 -29.22 -24.09 5.21
C LEU A 547 -28.41 -25.36 5.44
N GLN A 548 -27.67 -25.45 6.56
CA GLN A 548 -27.03 -26.71 6.98
C GLN A 548 -28.08 -27.78 7.32
N LEU A 549 -29.11 -27.43 8.10
CA LEU A 549 -30.20 -28.35 8.44
C LEU A 549 -30.99 -28.81 7.20
N ALA A 550 -31.19 -27.93 6.23
CA ALA A 550 -31.82 -28.24 4.95
C ALA A 550 -30.90 -29.01 3.97
N GLY A 551 -29.65 -29.32 4.34
CA GLY A 551 -28.68 -30.02 3.49
C GLY A 551 -28.21 -29.23 2.27
N ARG A 552 -28.49 -27.92 2.22
CA ARG A 552 -28.10 -27.01 1.13
C ARG A 552 -26.67 -26.54 1.28
N LEU A 553 -26.21 -26.31 2.52
CA LEU A 553 -24.83 -25.97 2.83
C LEU A 553 -24.06 -27.23 3.23
N LYS A 554 -23.01 -27.59 2.47
CA LYS A 554 -22.26 -28.84 2.66
C LYS A 554 -21.32 -28.80 3.86
N PHE A 555 -20.73 -27.64 4.12
CA PHE A 555 -19.87 -27.44 5.28
C PHE A 555 -20.00 -26.04 5.87
N CYS A 556 -19.70 -25.93 7.16
CA CYS A 556 -19.50 -24.66 7.85
C CYS A 556 -18.25 -24.78 8.71
N VAL A 557 -17.31 -23.85 8.53
CA VAL A 557 -16.02 -23.83 9.22
C VAL A 557 -15.89 -22.48 9.94
N PRO A 558 -16.34 -22.37 11.20
CA PRO A 558 -16.18 -21.14 11.97
C PRO A 558 -14.70 -20.85 12.25
N LEU A 559 -14.27 -19.61 12.06
CA LEU A 559 -12.97 -19.14 12.52
C LEU A 559 -13.16 -18.37 13.83
N LEU A 560 -12.66 -18.94 14.93
CA LEU A 560 -12.76 -18.38 16.27
C LEU A 560 -11.56 -17.46 16.55
N VAL A 561 -11.82 -16.19 16.84
CA VAL A 561 -10.80 -15.16 17.03
C VAL A 561 -10.93 -14.55 18.42
N GLY A 562 -9.99 -14.85 19.32
CA GLY A 562 -9.96 -14.28 20.66
C GLY A 562 -9.45 -12.84 20.68
N LYS A 563 -8.96 -12.40 21.85
CA LYS A 563 -8.47 -11.03 22.03
C LYS A 563 -7.22 -10.83 21.17
N VAL A 564 -7.30 -9.88 20.24
CA VAL A 564 -6.15 -9.45 19.44
C VAL A 564 -5.40 -8.41 20.25
N GLU A 565 -4.13 -8.66 20.55
CA GLU A 565 -3.25 -7.64 21.13
C GLU A 565 -2.58 -6.83 20.02
N GLU A 566 -2.01 -5.66 20.33
CA GLU A 566 -1.15 -4.93 19.38
C GLU A 566 0.13 -5.75 19.13
N GLY A 567 0.05 -6.73 18.22
CA GLY A 567 1.12 -7.59 17.71
C GLY A 567 0.64 -8.93 17.12
N PRO A 568 1.53 -9.87 16.70
CA PRO A 568 1.17 -11.13 16.05
C PRO A 568 0.56 -12.17 17.02
N ALA A 569 -0.04 -11.73 18.12
CA ALA A 569 -0.64 -12.59 19.13
C ALA A 569 -2.16 -12.49 19.10
N ILE A 570 -2.80 -13.60 18.70
CA ILE A 570 -4.24 -13.79 18.83
C ILE A 570 -4.47 -14.64 20.07
N GLY A 571 -5.18 -14.10 21.05
CA GLY A 571 -5.55 -14.81 22.26
C GLY A 571 -6.54 -15.95 21.99
N ASN A 572 -6.62 -16.91 22.90
CA ASN A 572 -7.62 -17.98 22.83
C ASN A 572 -9.04 -17.39 22.99
N PHE A 573 -9.93 -17.72 22.06
CA PHE A 573 -11.32 -17.24 22.05
C PHE A 573 -12.08 -17.60 23.33
N PHE A 574 -11.88 -18.81 23.85
CA PHE A 574 -12.59 -19.32 25.03
C PHE A 574 -12.00 -18.86 26.36
N ALA A 575 -10.88 -18.14 26.37
CA ALA A 575 -10.19 -17.73 27.61
C ALA A 575 -11.04 -16.87 28.56
N SER A 576 -12.04 -16.15 28.03
CA SER A 576 -12.93 -15.26 28.79
C SER A 576 -14.39 -15.72 28.81
N ASP A 577 -14.65 -16.96 28.37
CA ASP A 577 -16.01 -17.50 28.14
C ASP A 577 -16.97 -16.47 27.50
N PRO A 578 -16.64 -15.94 26.30
CA PRO A 578 -17.40 -14.83 25.72
C PRO A 578 -18.84 -15.20 25.37
N LEU A 579 -19.12 -16.50 25.22
CA LEU A 579 -20.45 -17.00 24.86
C LEU A 579 -21.45 -16.88 26.01
N SER A 580 -20.99 -16.97 27.26
CA SER A 580 -21.85 -16.80 28.45
C SER A 580 -22.46 -15.39 28.53
N THR A 581 -21.74 -14.38 28.03
CA THR A 581 -22.13 -12.97 28.07
C THR A 581 -23.19 -12.57 27.04
N LEU A 582 -23.53 -13.48 26.11
CA LEU A 582 -24.50 -13.21 25.07
C LEU A 582 -25.96 -13.29 25.58
N PRO A 583 -26.89 -12.48 25.05
CA PRO A 583 -28.28 -12.47 25.45
C PRO A 583 -28.98 -13.82 25.21
N GLN A 584 -29.79 -14.25 26.17
CA GLN A 584 -30.72 -15.37 26.02
C GLN A 584 -32.11 -14.91 25.53
N VAL A 585 -32.11 -14.03 24.53
CA VAL A 585 -33.33 -13.49 23.91
C VAL A 585 -33.40 -13.95 22.46
N VAL A 586 -34.62 -14.12 21.93
CA VAL A 586 -34.85 -14.42 20.52
C VAL A 586 -34.95 -13.10 19.74
N PRO A 587 -34.09 -12.87 18.72
CA PRO A 587 -34.09 -11.65 17.93
C PRO A 587 -35.25 -11.71 16.91
N THR A 588 -36.41 -11.14 17.26
CA THR A 588 -37.67 -11.43 16.54
C THR A 588 -37.64 -10.94 15.10
N LYS A 589 -37.17 -9.71 14.84
CA LYS A 589 -37.06 -9.15 13.48
C LYS A 589 -36.09 -9.93 12.59
N THR A 590 -34.91 -10.28 13.11
CA THR A 590 -33.93 -11.11 12.40
C THR A 590 -34.50 -12.47 12.01
N VAL A 591 -35.25 -13.11 12.90
CA VAL A 591 -35.91 -14.40 12.64
C VAL A 591 -36.99 -14.26 11.58
N GLU A 592 -37.82 -13.22 11.65
CA GLU A 592 -38.88 -12.94 10.67
C GLU A 592 -38.33 -12.74 9.26
N GLU A 593 -37.25 -11.97 9.10
CA GLU A 593 -36.61 -11.76 7.79
C GLU A 593 -36.02 -13.05 7.20
N VAL A 594 -35.30 -13.84 8.01
CA VAL A 594 -34.76 -15.13 7.55
C VAL A 594 -35.88 -16.10 7.17
N LYS A 595 -36.98 -16.12 7.93
CA LYS A 595 -38.15 -16.94 7.63
C LYS A 595 -38.85 -16.50 6.34
N SER A 596 -39.05 -15.19 6.16
CA SER A 596 -39.62 -14.60 4.95
C SER A 596 -38.79 -14.95 3.72
N PHE A 597 -37.46 -14.83 3.83
CA PHE A 597 -36.54 -15.20 2.76
C PHE A 597 -36.62 -16.69 2.40
N LEU A 598 -36.53 -17.59 3.39
CA LEU A 598 -36.59 -19.04 3.15
C LEU A 598 -37.94 -19.46 2.54
N ALA A 599 -39.04 -18.90 3.03
CA ALA A 599 -40.38 -19.12 2.48
C ALA A 599 -40.46 -18.66 1.01
N SER A 600 -39.89 -17.50 0.67
CA SER A 600 -39.84 -17.01 -0.72
C SER A 600 -39.06 -17.91 -1.68
N LYS A 601 -38.21 -18.81 -1.14
CA LYS A 601 -37.42 -19.79 -1.90
C LYS A 601 -37.98 -21.21 -1.81
N GLY A 602 -39.15 -21.39 -1.19
CA GLY A 602 -39.78 -22.70 -1.01
C GLY A 602 -39.04 -23.63 -0.04
N LEU A 603 -38.32 -23.08 0.94
CA LEU A 603 -37.63 -23.85 1.98
C LEU A 603 -38.39 -23.77 3.31
N GLU A 604 -38.53 -24.90 3.98
CA GLU A 604 -39.13 -24.96 5.32
C GLU A 604 -38.11 -24.55 6.39
N THR A 605 -38.54 -23.74 7.35
CA THR A 605 -37.72 -23.33 8.50
C THR A 605 -37.78 -24.35 9.63
N SER A 606 -36.68 -24.54 10.36
CA SER A 606 -36.68 -25.41 11.54
C SER A 606 -37.57 -24.86 12.65
N ARG A 607 -38.15 -25.76 13.47
CA ARG A 607 -38.92 -25.39 14.68
C ARG A 607 -38.07 -24.65 15.71
N GLU A 608 -36.75 -24.83 15.66
CA GLU A 608 -35.82 -24.19 16.56
C GLU A 608 -35.56 -22.72 16.21
N LEU A 609 -35.73 -22.30 14.94
CA LEU A 609 -35.44 -20.93 14.51
C LEU A 609 -36.19 -19.88 15.35
N GLU A 610 -37.46 -20.13 15.69
CA GLU A 610 -38.33 -19.22 16.45
C GLU A 610 -38.07 -19.24 17.97
N SER A 611 -37.33 -20.23 18.46
CA SER A 611 -36.99 -20.36 19.88
C SER A 611 -35.50 -20.17 20.16
N ARG A 612 -34.66 -20.10 19.12
CA ARG A 612 -33.20 -20.00 19.22
C ARG A 612 -32.78 -18.59 19.60
N THR A 613 -32.23 -18.47 20.80
CA THR A 613 -31.68 -17.20 21.31
C THR A 613 -30.38 -16.81 20.61
N VAL A 614 -29.99 -15.53 20.71
CA VAL A 614 -28.68 -15.04 20.21
C VAL A 614 -27.55 -15.93 20.72
N GLN A 615 -27.50 -16.18 22.04
CA GLN A 615 -26.50 -17.05 22.64
C GLN A 615 -26.50 -18.47 22.05
N GLN A 616 -27.68 -19.08 21.84
CA GLN A 616 -27.78 -20.43 21.28
C GLN A 616 -27.36 -20.48 19.81
N THR A 617 -27.65 -19.45 19.00
CA THR A 617 -27.18 -19.33 17.61
C THR A 617 -25.67 -19.39 17.56
N VAL A 618 -24.98 -18.52 18.33
CA VAL A 618 -23.51 -18.49 18.33
C VAL A 618 -22.92 -19.79 18.88
N LYS A 619 -23.47 -20.34 19.98
CA LYS A 619 -23.04 -21.63 20.54
C LYS A 619 -23.18 -22.78 19.54
N LYS A 620 -24.27 -22.84 18.76
CA LYS A 620 -24.46 -23.87 17.73
C LYS A 620 -23.46 -23.68 16.58
N LEU A 621 -23.26 -22.45 16.13
CA LEU A 621 -22.29 -22.13 15.08
C LEU A 621 -20.87 -22.54 15.48
N SER A 622 -20.42 -22.17 16.68
CA SER A 622 -19.07 -22.48 17.19
C SER A 622 -18.82 -23.98 17.45
N LYS A 623 -19.85 -24.84 17.43
CA LYS A 623 -19.72 -26.31 17.58
C LYS A 623 -19.42 -27.04 16.27
N ASN A 624 -19.50 -26.36 15.13
CA ASN A 624 -19.02 -26.90 13.85
C ASN A 624 -17.49 -27.12 13.92
N MET A 625 -16.86 -27.65 12.86
CA MET A 625 -15.40 -27.86 12.79
C MET A 625 -14.64 -26.52 12.84
N ALA A 626 -14.54 -25.95 14.04
CA ALA A 626 -14.10 -24.59 14.25
C ALA A 626 -12.57 -24.53 14.28
N ILE A 627 -12.02 -23.54 13.60
CA ILE A 627 -10.59 -23.24 13.58
C ILE A 627 -10.32 -22.21 14.68
N GLN A 628 -9.35 -22.48 15.55
CA GLN A 628 -8.85 -21.50 16.52
C GLN A 628 -7.75 -20.65 15.86
N ALA A 629 -8.00 -19.37 15.63
CA ALA A 629 -7.01 -18.48 15.03
C ALA A 629 -5.73 -18.38 15.88
N CYS A 630 -5.84 -18.49 17.22
CA CYS A 630 -4.69 -18.50 18.12
C CYS A 630 -3.77 -19.70 17.93
N GLU A 631 -4.31 -20.88 17.63
CA GLU A 631 -3.52 -22.10 17.38
C GLU A 631 -2.72 -21.97 16.09
N LEU A 632 -3.30 -21.34 15.07
CA LEU A 632 -2.62 -21.07 13.80
C LEU A 632 -1.60 -19.93 13.89
N ALA A 633 -1.78 -18.98 14.82
CA ALA A 633 -0.86 -17.87 15.05
C ALA A 633 0.34 -18.25 15.93
N SER A 634 0.16 -19.17 16.89
CA SER A 634 1.17 -19.52 17.91
C SER A 634 2.35 -20.36 17.42
N SER A 635 2.40 -20.74 16.14
CA SER A 635 3.53 -21.48 15.57
C SER A 635 4.77 -20.62 15.29
N HIS A 636 4.69 -19.30 15.47
CA HIS A 636 5.87 -18.43 15.51
C HIS A 636 6.38 -18.40 16.97
N GLY A 637 7.62 -18.86 17.17
CA GLY A 637 8.20 -19.12 18.49
C GLY A 637 8.07 -17.95 19.47
N LYS A 638 7.97 -18.28 20.77
CA LYS A 638 8.11 -17.32 21.87
C LYS A 638 9.51 -16.69 21.80
N GLY A 639 9.64 -15.57 21.10
CA GLY A 639 10.91 -14.87 20.94
C GLY A 639 10.71 -13.36 20.91
N LEU A 640 11.06 -12.72 22.04
CA LEU A 640 11.30 -11.28 22.28
C LEU A 640 10.18 -10.29 21.91
N ALA A 641 9.86 -9.41 22.86
CA ALA A 641 8.82 -8.39 22.82
C ALA A 641 9.06 -7.28 21.76
N ILE A 642 8.97 -7.64 20.47
CA ILE A 642 8.98 -6.74 19.31
C ILE A 642 7.69 -7.01 18.51
N ASP A 643 6.54 -7.00 19.19
CA ASP A 643 5.36 -7.65 18.64
C ASP A 643 4.42 -6.70 17.86
N SER A 644 4.30 -5.39 18.13
CA SER A 644 3.18 -4.61 17.56
C SER A 644 3.19 -4.32 16.05
N HIS A 645 4.33 -4.46 15.35
CA HIS A 645 4.47 -4.09 13.93
C HIS A 645 4.81 -5.28 13.01
N MET A 646 4.82 -6.50 13.55
CA MET A 646 5.20 -7.69 12.78
C MET A 646 4.01 -8.29 12.03
N PRO A 647 4.14 -8.57 10.72
CA PRO A 647 3.07 -9.21 9.95
C PRO A 647 2.83 -10.65 10.40
N PHE A 648 1.56 -11.08 10.39
CA PHE A 648 1.21 -12.50 10.51
C PHE A 648 1.57 -13.26 9.22
N PHE A 649 2.87 -13.55 9.01
CA PHE A 649 3.38 -14.05 7.73
C PHE A 649 2.71 -15.34 7.23
N THR A 650 2.22 -16.22 8.12
CA THR A 650 1.66 -17.53 7.71
C THR A 650 0.22 -17.78 8.14
N LEU A 651 -0.36 -16.92 8.97
CA LEU A 651 -1.70 -17.12 9.52
C LEU A 651 -2.76 -17.29 8.43
N TYR A 652 -2.75 -16.38 7.44
CA TYR A 652 -3.76 -16.35 6.40
C TYR A 652 -3.64 -17.55 5.43
N GLU A 653 -2.41 -17.99 5.15
CA GLU A 653 -2.13 -19.21 4.39
C GLU A 653 -2.69 -20.45 5.11
N ARG A 654 -2.42 -20.57 6.42
CA ARG A 654 -2.91 -21.69 7.24
C ARG A 654 -4.44 -21.71 7.35
N ILE A 655 -5.06 -20.54 7.55
CA ILE A 655 -6.53 -20.41 7.54
C ILE A 655 -7.09 -20.87 6.20
N ALA A 656 -6.55 -20.37 5.08
CA ALA A 656 -7.00 -20.76 3.75
C ALA A 656 -6.81 -22.27 3.50
N GLN A 657 -5.71 -22.88 3.98
CA GLN A 657 -5.48 -24.32 3.88
C GLN A 657 -6.55 -25.15 4.58
N GLU A 658 -6.94 -24.79 5.82
CA GLU A 658 -7.99 -25.51 6.56
C GLU A 658 -9.38 -25.33 5.91
N ILE A 659 -9.68 -24.14 5.38
CA ILE A 659 -10.90 -23.90 4.60
C ILE A 659 -10.90 -24.77 3.33
N MET A 660 -9.79 -24.80 2.59
CA MET A 660 -9.65 -25.58 1.36
C MET A 660 -9.72 -27.08 1.60
N LYS A 661 -9.22 -27.57 2.73
CA LYS A 661 -9.34 -28.97 3.15
C LYS A 661 -10.81 -29.37 3.26
N SER A 662 -11.62 -28.52 3.88
CA SER A 662 -13.08 -28.73 4.00
C SER A 662 -13.76 -28.69 2.63
N LEU A 663 -13.41 -27.72 1.78
CA LEU A 663 -13.97 -27.63 0.43
C LEU A 663 -13.64 -28.85 -0.44
N ARG A 664 -12.40 -29.36 -0.39
CA ARG A 664 -11.95 -30.51 -1.20
C ARG A 664 -12.64 -31.81 -0.82
N VAL A 665 -12.86 -32.05 0.47
CA VAL A 665 -13.61 -33.23 0.96
C VAL A 665 -15.00 -33.30 0.33
N HIS A 666 -15.65 -32.16 0.12
CA HIS A 666 -16.99 -32.09 -0.44
C HIS A 666 -17.03 -31.93 -1.98
N ALA A 667 -15.92 -31.52 -2.61
CA ALA A 667 -15.80 -31.43 -4.06
C ALA A 667 -15.72 -32.81 -4.74
N ASP A 668 -15.11 -33.81 -4.07
CA ASP A 668 -14.97 -35.17 -4.62
C ASP A 668 -16.25 -36.02 -4.49
N THR A 669 -17.20 -35.62 -3.65
CA THR A 669 -18.50 -36.31 -3.49
C THR A 669 -19.53 -36.00 -4.58
N ASP A 670 -19.30 -34.97 -5.41
CA ASP A 670 -20.28 -34.41 -6.36
C ASP A 670 -20.12 -34.92 -7.82
N VAL A 671 -19.36 -36.00 -8.04
CA VAL A 671 -19.13 -36.59 -9.39
C VAL A 671 -20.38 -37.30 -9.96
N GLY A 672 -21.46 -37.39 -9.18
CA GLY A 672 -22.72 -38.01 -9.59
C GLY A 672 -23.85 -37.00 -9.80
N HIS A 673 -24.06 -36.61 -11.06
CA HIS A 673 -25.28 -35.97 -11.62
C HIS A 673 -25.36 -34.43 -11.60
N SER A 674 -25.57 -33.87 -12.80
CA SER A 674 -26.13 -32.54 -13.11
C SER A 674 -25.20 -31.39 -13.57
N ARG A 675 -23.90 -31.60 -13.84
CA ARG A 675 -23.02 -30.52 -14.36
C ARG A 675 -22.49 -30.68 -15.79
N LYS A 676 -23.00 -31.64 -16.59
CA LYS A 676 -22.38 -32.01 -17.88
C LYS A 676 -22.93 -31.34 -19.14
N GLU A 677 -24.09 -30.67 -19.15
CA GLU A 677 -24.74 -30.35 -20.43
C GLU A 677 -24.61 -28.90 -20.94
N SER A 678 -24.03 -27.96 -20.17
CA SER A 678 -23.91 -26.56 -20.61
C SER A 678 -22.48 -26.03 -20.79
N GLN A 679 -21.45 -26.79 -20.39
CA GLN A 679 -20.03 -26.40 -20.57
C GLN A 679 -19.24 -27.29 -21.54
N ALA A 680 -19.81 -28.42 -21.99
CA ALA A 680 -19.10 -29.36 -22.85
C ALA A 680 -18.85 -28.80 -24.27
N GLU A 681 -19.78 -28.02 -24.82
CA GLU A 681 -19.64 -27.47 -26.18
C GLU A 681 -18.67 -26.28 -26.28
N GLU A 682 -18.50 -25.50 -25.20
CA GLU A 682 -17.58 -24.35 -25.17
C GLU A 682 -16.13 -24.78 -24.85
N VAL A 683 -15.94 -25.85 -24.07
CA VAL A 683 -14.62 -26.35 -23.66
C VAL A 683 -13.93 -27.15 -24.77
N ASP A 684 -14.67 -27.91 -25.58
CA ASP A 684 -14.07 -28.63 -26.71
C ASP A 684 -13.65 -27.70 -27.87
N GLY A 685 -14.36 -26.58 -28.06
CA GLY A 685 -13.96 -25.51 -28.99
C GLY A 685 -12.66 -24.81 -28.57
N VAL A 686 -12.54 -24.44 -27.29
CA VAL A 686 -11.33 -23.81 -26.74
C VAL A 686 -10.14 -24.77 -26.74
N ARG A 687 -10.36 -26.06 -26.50
CA ARG A 687 -9.30 -27.09 -26.54
C ARG A 687 -8.74 -27.29 -27.96
N ALA A 688 -9.60 -27.26 -28.98
CA ALA A 688 -9.20 -27.34 -30.37
C ALA A 688 -8.42 -26.09 -30.83
N GLU A 689 -8.83 -24.90 -30.38
CA GLU A 689 -8.10 -23.64 -30.62
C GLU A 689 -6.74 -23.58 -29.92
N MET A 690 -6.64 -24.10 -28.70
CA MET A 690 -5.38 -24.14 -27.96
C MET A 690 -4.34 -25.06 -28.64
N GLN A 691 -4.78 -26.24 -29.13
CA GLN A 691 -3.89 -27.15 -29.87
C GLN A 691 -3.46 -26.59 -31.23
N THR A 692 -4.30 -25.77 -31.88
CA THR A 692 -3.91 -25.09 -33.12
C THR A 692 -2.99 -23.89 -32.88
N LEU A 693 -3.14 -23.20 -31.74
CA LEU A 693 -2.22 -22.15 -31.30
C LEU A 693 -0.85 -22.68 -30.90
N GLU A 694 -0.78 -23.80 -30.18
CA GLU A 694 0.49 -24.46 -29.82
C GLU A 694 1.27 -24.89 -31.07
N ARG A 695 0.60 -25.47 -32.08
CA ARG A 695 1.22 -25.82 -33.37
C ARG A 695 1.71 -24.60 -34.15
N ARG A 696 1.02 -23.46 -34.06
CA ARG A 696 1.45 -22.20 -34.68
C ARG A 696 2.65 -21.58 -33.97
N GLU A 697 2.70 -21.65 -32.65
CA GLU A 697 3.84 -21.19 -31.85
C GLU A 697 5.09 -22.05 -32.10
N GLU A 698 4.91 -23.37 -32.22
CA GLU A 698 6.00 -24.31 -32.54
C GLU A 698 6.57 -24.05 -33.94
N CYS A 699 5.71 -23.84 -34.93
CA CYS A 699 6.12 -23.46 -36.29
C CYS A 699 6.89 -22.13 -36.31
N LYS A 700 6.45 -21.12 -35.54
CA LYS A 700 7.17 -19.84 -35.41
C LYS A 700 8.56 -20.00 -34.75
N ARG A 701 8.69 -20.85 -33.73
CA ARG A 701 9.99 -21.13 -33.11
C ARG A 701 10.94 -21.85 -34.07
N GLU A 702 10.41 -22.74 -34.90
CA GLU A 702 11.19 -23.44 -35.92
C GLU A 702 11.65 -22.49 -37.03
N ASP A 703 10.78 -21.59 -37.49
CA ASP A 703 11.14 -20.53 -38.45
C ASP A 703 12.18 -19.55 -37.88
N GLN A 704 12.06 -19.20 -36.59
CA GLN A 704 13.05 -18.33 -35.93
C GLN A 704 14.42 -19.02 -35.84
N ARG A 705 14.45 -20.31 -35.46
CA ARG A 705 15.69 -21.10 -35.46
C ARG A 705 16.33 -21.18 -36.84
N ARG A 706 15.53 -21.36 -37.91
CA ARG A 706 16.06 -21.38 -39.28
C ARG A 706 16.67 -20.05 -39.69
N ARG A 707 16.07 -18.92 -39.29
CA ARG A 707 16.63 -17.59 -39.56
C ARG A 707 17.94 -17.35 -38.80
N GLU A 708 18.00 -17.76 -37.53
CA GLU A 708 19.22 -17.68 -36.73
C GLU A 708 20.34 -18.57 -37.31
N GLU A 709 20.01 -19.77 -37.80
CA GLU A 709 20.95 -20.67 -38.49
C GLU A 709 21.42 -20.08 -39.85
N GLU A 710 20.55 -19.42 -40.62
CA GLU A 710 20.92 -18.74 -41.87
C GLU A 710 21.80 -17.49 -41.64
N GLU A 711 21.50 -16.70 -40.61
CA GLU A 711 22.31 -15.54 -40.22
C GLU A 711 23.70 -15.97 -39.75
N LEU A 712 23.79 -17.05 -38.96
CA LEU A 712 25.07 -17.61 -38.56
C LEU A 712 25.90 -18.06 -39.76
N ARG A 713 25.26 -18.73 -40.74
CA ARG A 713 25.95 -19.16 -41.97
C ARG A 713 26.47 -17.98 -42.80
N ARG A 714 25.66 -16.90 -42.95
CA ARG A 714 26.11 -15.68 -43.64
C ARG A 714 27.28 -15.01 -42.92
N TRP A 715 27.26 -14.99 -41.59
CA TRP A 715 28.35 -14.43 -40.80
C TRP A 715 29.64 -15.25 -40.96
N GLU A 716 29.55 -16.58 -41.00
CA GLU A 716 30.70 -17.45 -41.26
C GLU A 716 31.26 -17.27 -42.68
N GLU A 717 30.39 -17.19 -43.69
CA GLU A 717 30.77 -16.89 -45.09
C GLU A 717 31.48 -15.53 -45.20
N GLU A 718 30.98 -14.48 -44.55
CA GLU A 718 31.60 -13.16 -44.56
C GLU A 718 32.95 -13.16 -43.82
N LYS A 719 33.06 -13.88 -42.70
CA LYS A 719 34.30 -14.04 -41.96
C LYS A 719 35.35 -14.78 -42.78
N GLN A 720 34.95 -15.79 -43.56
CA GLN A 720 35.84 -16.51 -44.46
C GLN A 720 36.30 -15.63 -45.62
N ARG A 721 35.39 -14.84 -46.22
CA ARG A 721 35.74 -13.87 -47.25
C ARG A 721 36.74 -12.82 -46.75
N ARG A 722 36.56 -12.30 -45.53
CA ARG A 722 37.51 -11.36 -44.92
C ARG A 722 38.90 -11.98 -44.71
N ARG A 723 38.96 -13.25 -44.30
CA ARG A 723 40.23 -13.99 -44.18
C ARG A 723 40.91 -14.19 -45.53
N GLU A 724 40.17 -14.51 -46.58
CA GLU A 724 40.71 -14.63 -47.94
C GLU A 724 41.19 -13.29 -48.51
N GLU A 725 40.48 -12.19 -48.21
CA GLU A 725 40.89 -10.83 -48.57
C GLU A 725 42.14 -10.37 -47.80
N GLU A 726 42.29 -10.75 -46.52
CA GLU A 726 43.52 -10.54 -45.74
C GLU A 726 44.69 -11.33 -46.31
N CYS A 727 44.49 -12.62 -46.62
CA CYS A 727 45.54 -13.47 -47.20
C CYS A 727 46.04 -12.93 -48.56
N LYS A 728 45.11 -12.43 -49.41
CA LYS A 728 45.45 -11.77 -50.69
C LYS A 728 46.11 -10.40 -50.56
N ARG A 729 46.10 -9.79 -49.37
CA ARG A 729 46.84 -8.54 -49.08
C ARG A 729 48.22 -8.83 -48.52
N GLU A 730 48.45 -10.02 -47.97
CA GLU A 730 49.73 -10.46 -47.45
C GLU A 730 50.62 -11.12 -48.52
N ASP A 731 50.04 -11.72 -49.56
CA ASP A 731 50.70 -12.11 -50.82
C ASP A 731 50.90 -10.91 -51.77
#